data_AF-A0AAI8KDK4-F1
#
_entry.id   AF-A0AAI8KDK4-F1
#
_cell.length_a   1.000
_cell.length_b   1.000
_cell.length_c   1.000
_cell.angle_alpha   90.00
_cell.angle_beta   90.00
_cell.angle_gamma   90.00
#
_symmetry.space_group_name_H-M   'P 1'
#
loop_
_entity.id
_entity.type
_entity.pdbx_description
1 polymer ?
#
loop_
_entity_poly.entity_id
_entity_poly.type
_entity_poly.pdbx_seq_one_letter_code
_entity_poly.pdbx_strand_id
1 'polypeptide(L)'
;MINTTDSITLHGDDVLESAAAILEELAQKAMEAEKVAGKANPELLKDMQARHRLALTIFLRHRKGRALTYLELTTLYRLCLVPDKQLDLAMPLYVQLTGEHTPPPKDVSGLRIPIRAMFVLLWSKGNATLPYSFNLSGVWPKYPEMIDRSEGFIHEITGLKESHQKRCSRTFQYRVNWKKPEDVVFEELWEAAPAVVDKQRQIKSKAKKGSICLHFSYLSWLHLFAQKYPAIVSPDQARLLEGYHTHLSTTRIEESSAEIRKSYAEFAKHWGSIDPNQSKSENLKWRRARYNSGLDGRKKRNQKKSEEKLARNTKSWEAQSVLSPEEYAVLPGRRRPTNGTYEWIEGYYNTPQNPHIEENLLSWIKAGNLHFGHIEELAKTTRRQEIGYIHILMDYLGRYLPAWLSKHPESGIEFPTNIEEFHRSIFWHRTSKNTKLTNNEDNSEVDLPLTLMQFYDLKRSIKTKAHFIFSVWRFFEIAIANSSDLLPNGKVLISGPYKNPVHPELDSPGSGPSGKSDKVPLPINSMMMVEAYMLALDAVGVELQHKCIKGLLSFQDTLDLKNSVWIDIEKYGISYSIKLWNPDGSSEAMEIPLKKVINAYSWKNEKFKSSNGEVYVPWLSQVRMLTVALFSGLRLQNCQWLDVRSFDKYYDHSLRGSLSSCILYVNTDKNGNSRPVTLPYKVMDVLLQERHFQTKEYGKKYKGVYYEKDPNSTNKYKKIHPLFRSPWLENGAPFSDASYALKWTLILRGFQEVYNSFVSPENRHEFVEQTASGNWSAVHTPHALRATWITHRRIYAYLDYAIIGGQVGHAQQYTSAHYVVPTKQETLALIDSANKAVSAHAFAALTGRPPAPSSPDSALVKGWTQHREETARDQHLVSVIPDILDAEETGLDLIASTKTQRIKFLDCCMCALDGECPKKLMAFTRKARTCGICPYAVFGVDHLPGLNAKVRDLANRAENLKPRLQQTLKHQPNSSNAEIIYDELSLCTLELAGYRQVIQILEKKWREEKFPKGYIARHRDLANAVRHSVDMADPKQRVISMLIDASQFPAFASEHYPLILDELARNPEFLQVANQPFEEREIYIGQILSIMGGTGLTFEEISAYALSKPSALLLNHQDSMAGAN
;
A
#
# COMPACT_ATOMS: atom_id res chain seq x y z
N MET A 1 -32.77 -28.77 26.15
CA MET A 1 -33.02 -29.65 24.98
C MET A 1 -32.27 -29.30 23.67
N ILE A 2 -31.44 -28.24 23.62
CA ILE A 2 -30.65 -27.88 22.42
C ILE A 2 -29.32 -28.65 22.40
N ASN A 3 -29.13 -29.53 21.42
CA ASN A 3 -27.88 -30.28 21.26
C ASN A 3 -26.76 -29.37 20.73
N THR A 4 -25.81 -29.04 21.61
CA THR A 4 -24.59 -28.26 21.31
C THR A 4 -23.32 -29.12 21.23
N THR A 5 -23.44 -30.44 21.44
CA THR A 5 -22.31 -31.37 21.51
C THR A 5 -21.91 -31.92 20.13
N ASP A 6 -20.90 -32.79 20.10
CA ASP A 6 -20.41 -33.49 18.90
C ASP A 6 -21.10 -34.84 18.69
N SER A 7 -21.98 -35.24 19.62
CA SER A 7 -22.64 -36.54 19.65
C SER A 7 -24.15 -36.41 19.56
N ILE A 8 -24.80 -37.48 19.11
CA ILE A 8 -26.27 -37.60 19.22
C ILE A 8 -26.68 -37.62 20.69
N THR A 9 -27.87 -37.07 20.96
CA THR A 9 -28.55 -37.23 22.25
C THR A 9 -29.82 -38.02 21.99
N LEU A 10 -29.98 -39.14 22.67
CA LEU A 10 -31.14 -40.02 22.54
C LEU A 10 -32.11 -39.72 23.68
N HIS A 11 -33.40 -39.75 23.39
CA HIS A 11 -34.50 -39.41 24.29
C HIS A 11 -35.56 -40.52 24.26
N GLY A 12 -36.20 -40.78 25.40
CA GLY A 12 -37.25 -41.79 25.51
C GLY A 12 -36.73 -43.21 25.66
N ASP A 13 -37.46 -44.03 26.41
CA ASP A 13 -37.06 -45.41 26.75
C ASP A 13 -37.25 -46.38 25.57
N ASP A 14 -38.11 -46.03 24.60
CA ASP A 14 -38.44 -46.82 23.41
C ASP A 14 -37.49 -46.59 22.22
N VAL A 15 -36.46 -45.74 22.37
CA VAL A 15 -35.61 -45.30 21.25
C VAL A 15 -34.90 -46.45 20.52
N LEU A 16 -34.52 -47.51 21.24
CA LEU A 16 -33.87 -48.68 20.66
C LEU A 16 -34.84 -49.52 19.82
N GLU A 17 -36.07 -49.71 20.30
CA GLU A 17 -37.14 -50.41 19.60
C GLU A 17 -37.57 -49.62 18.36
N SER A 18 -37.77 -48.31 18.54
CA SER A 18 -38.07 -47.37 17.44
C SER A 18 -36.97 -47.37 16.37
N ALA A 19 -35.69 -47.40 16.76
CA ALA A 19 -34.58 -47.46 15.82
C ALA A 19 -34.56 -48.78 15.03
N ALA A 20 -34.73 -49.92 15.72
CA ALA A 20 -34.79 -51.23 15.09
C ALA A 20 -35.95 -51.31 14.08
N ALA A 21 -37.16 -50.89 14.48
CA ALA A 21 -38.33 -50.88 13.61
C ALA A 21 -38.14 -50.00 12.36
N ILE A 22 -37.52 -48.83 12.51
CA ILE A 22 -37.21 -47.94 11.37
C ILE A 22 -36.18 -48.58 10.43
N LEU A 23 -35.15 -49.24 10.96
CA LEU A 23 -34.15 -49.91 10.10
C LEU A 23 -34.77 -51.06 9.31
N GLU A 24 -35.64 -51.85 9.92
CA GLU A 24 -36.39 -52.91 9.22
C GLU A 24 -37.29 -52.32 8.12
N GLU A 25 -38.04 -51.25 8.40
CA GLU A 25 -38.87 -50.57 7.40
C GLU A 25 -38.03 -50.08 6.20
N LEU A 26 -36.87 -49.46 6.46
CA LEU A 26 -35.97 -48.97 5.42
C LEU A 26 -35.30 -50.08 4.62
N ALA A 27 -35.00 -51.22 5.26
CA ALA A 27 -34.44 -52.39 4.60
C ALA A 27 -35.48 -53.07 3.69
N GLN A 28 -36.72 -53.19 4.16
CA GLN A 28 -37.83 -53.75 3.40
C GLN A 28 -38.14 -52.89 2.17
N LYS A 29 -38.21 -51.56 2.32
CA LYS A 29 -38.36 -50.62 1.20
C LYS A 29 -37.24 -50.75 0.17
N ALA A 30 -35.99 -50.94 0.61
CA ALA A 30 -34.87 -51.14 -0.31
C ALA A 30 -34.99 -52.46 -1.09
N MET A 31 -35.48 -53.53 -0.44
CA MET A 31 -35.72 -54.84 -1.07
C MET A 31 -36.87 -54.82 -2.09
N GLU A 32 -37.92 -54.06 -1.82
CA GLU A 32 -39.07 -53.88 -2.72
C GLU A 32 -38.69 -53.05 -3.95
N ALA A 33 -37.92 -51.98 -3.76
CA ALA A 33 -37.47 -51.11 -4.84
C ALA A 33 -36.44 -51.76 -5.78
N GLU A 34 -35.68 -52.75 -5.30
CA GLU A 34 -34.64 -53.41 -6.09
C GLU A 34 -35.24 -54.43 -7.08
N LYS A 35 -34.78 -54.39 -8.33
CA LYS A 35 -35.27 -55.22 -9.44
C LYS A 35 -34.28 -56.29 -9.89
N VAL A 36 -33.03 -56.25 -9.40
CA VAL A 36 -31.99 -57.22 -9.77
C VAL A 36 -32.32 -58.64 -9.28
N ALA A 37 -32.12 -59.63 -10.15
CA ALA A 37 -32.29 -61.05 -9.82
C ALA A 37 -31.29 -61.47 -8.73
N GLY A 38 -31.75 -62.26 -7.75
CA GLY A 38 -30.94 -62.68 -6.60
C GLY A 38 -31.03 -61.77 -5.38
N LYS A 39 -31.89 -60.74 -5.38
CA LYS A 39 -32.10 -59.82 -4.24
C LYS A 39 -32.50 -60.51 -2.93
N ALA A 40 -33.06 -61.73 -2.98
CA ALA A 40 -33.39 -62.52 -1.80
C ALA A 40 -32.14 -62.93 -0.98
N ASN A 41 -30.95 -62.97 -1.59
CA ASN A 41 -29.67 -63.23 -0.93
C ASN A 41 -28.65 -62.14 -1.33
N PRO A 42 -28.82 -60.90 -0.82
CA PRO A 42 -28.04 -59.74 -1.27
C PRO A 42 -26.53 -59.88 -1.02
N GLU A 43 -26.13 -60.69 -0.03
CA GLU A 43 -24.73 -61.03 0.26
C GLU A 43 -24.03 -61.86 -0.85
N LEU A 44 -24.79 -62.45 -1.78
CA LEU A 44 -24.25 -63.22 -2.91
C LEU A 44 -24.29 -62.45 -4.24
N LEU A 45 -24.80 -61.21 -4.24
CA LEU A 45 -24.92 -60.41 -5.46
C LEU A 45 -23.53 -60.01 -5.99
N LYS A 46 -23.31 -60.27 -7.29
CA LYS A 46 -22.15 -59.80 -8.05
C LYS A 46 -22.27 -58.33 -8.47
N ASP A 47 -23.50 -57.81 -8.61
CA ASP A 47 -23.74 -56.39 -8.89
C ASP A 47 -23.46 -55.56 -7.63
N MET A 48 -22.30 -54.90 -7.63
CA MET A 48 -21.83 -54.09 -6.51
C MET A 48 -22.65 -52.82 -6.27
N GLN A 49 -23.43 -52.34 -7.25
CA GLN A 49 -24.35 -51.21 -7.06
C GLN A 49 -25.66 -51.67 -6.42
N ALA A 50 -26.22 -52.80 -6.87
CA ALA A 50 -27.38 -53.41 -6.22
C ALA A 50 -27.05 -53.81 -4.78
N ARG A 51 -25.87 -54.42 -4.57
CA ARG A 51 -25.33 -54.74 -3.23
C ARG A 51 -25.24 -53.50 -2.34
N HIS A 52 -24.70 -52.40 -2.87
CA HIS A 52 -24.64 -51.12 -2.14
C HIS A 52 -26.04 -50.57 -1.79
N ARG A 53 -27.04 -50.72 -2.67
CA ARG A 53 -28.42 -50.30 -2.37
C ARG A 53 -29.07 -51.14 -1.27
N LEU A 54 -28.76 -52.43 -1.22
CA LEU A 54 -29.23 -53.41 -0.22
C LEU A 54 -28.32 -53.54 1.01
N ALA A 55 -27.33 -52.67 1.18
CA ALA A 55 -26.37 -52.72 2.29
C ALA A 55 -27.03 -52.73 3.69
N LEU A 56 -28.18 -52.07 3.87
CA LEU A 56 -28.92 -52.11 5.13
C LEU A 56 -29.51 -53.49 5.42
N THR A 57 -30.06 -54.16 4.39
CA THR A 57 -30.56 -55.53 4.51
C THR A 57 -29.44 -56.50 4.86
N ILE A 58 -28.28 -56.35 4.22
CA ILE A 58 -27.08 -57.16 4.51
C ILE A 58 -26.64 -56.94 5.97
N PHE A 59 -26.59 -55.69 6.43
CA PHE A 59 -26.24 -55.34 7.81
C PHE A 59 -27.17 -56.00 8.85
N LEU A 60 -28.49 -55.93 8.65
CA LEU A 60 -29.46 -56.53 9.57
C LEU A 60 -29.33 -58.06 9.63
N ARG A 61 -29.07 -58.71 8.47
CA ARG A 61 -28.80 -60.16 8.41
C ARG A 61 -27.55 -60.55 9.18
N HIS A 62 -26.44 -59.81 9.03
CA HIS A 62 -25.21 -60.08 9.78
C HIS A 62 -25.40 -59.93 11.28
N ARG A 63 -26.31 -59.05 11.72
CA ARG A 63 -26.65 -58.90 13.14
C ARG A 63 -27.49 -60.03 13.71
N LYS A 64 -28.08 -60.91 12.89
CA LYS A 64 -28.85 -62.10 13.32
C LYS A 64 -29.92 -61.80 14.39
N GLY A 65 -30.62 -60.67 14.26
CA GLY A 65 -31.66 -60.26 15.23
C GLY A 65 -31.12 -59.71 16.56
N ARG A 66 -29.82 -59.44 16.70
CA ARG A 66 -29.23 -58.80 17.89
C ARG A 66 -29.84 -57.41 18.12
N ALA A 67 -30.48 -57.24 19.28
CA ALA A 67 -31.02 -55.97 19.75
C ALA A 67 -29.97 -54.85 19.70
N LEU A 68 -30.40 -53.64 19.34
CA LEU A 68 -29.54 -52.46 19.33
C LEU A 68 -29.28 -51.98 20.75
N THR A 69 -28.06 -51.54 21.03
CA THR A 69 -27.72 -50.84 22.27
C THR A 69 -27.46 -49.35 22.01
N TYR A 70 -27.51 -48.54 23.08
CA TYR A 70 -27.19 -47.11 23.03
C TYR A 70 -25.78 -46.83 22.46
N LEU A 71 -24.80 -47.67 22.81
CA LEU A 71 -23.43 -47.58 22.30
C LEU A 71 -23.36 -47.88 20.79
N GLU A 72 -24.15 -48.84 20.33
CA GLU A 72 -24.22 -49.19 18.91
C GLU A 72 -24.88 -48.10 18.07
N LEU A 73 -25.93 -47.42 18.57
CA LEU A 73 -26.48 -46.24 17.90
C LEU A 73 -25.45 -45.12 17.77
N THR A 74 -24.67 -44.87 18.81
CA THR A 74 -23.57 -43.89 18.77
C THR A 74 -22.50 -44.31 17.75
N THR A 75 -22.21 -45.61 17.65
CA THR A 75 -21.23 -46.16 16.70
C THR A 75 -21.73 -46.07 15.25
N LEU A 76 -23.02 -46.34 15.01
CA LEU A 76 -23.69 -46.15 13.73
C LEU A 76 -23.65 -44.68 13.28
N TYR A 77 -23.83 -43.75 14.22
CA TYR A 77 -23.67 -42.33 13.94
C TYR A 77 -22.24 -41.98 13.53
N ARG A 78 -21.23 -42.46 14.27
CA ARG A 78 -19.81 -42.24 13.94
C ARG A 78 -19.45 -42.79 12.56
N LEU A 79 -19.97 -43.97 12.19
CA LEU A 79 -19.80 -44.56 10.86
C LEU A 79 -20.29 -43.62 9.75
N CYS A 80 -21.36 -42.85 9.99
CA CYS A 80 -21.92 -41.89 9.05
C CYS A 80 -21.09 -40.61 8.86
N LEU A 81 -20.19 -40.29 9.80
CA LEU A 81 -19.33 -39.12 9.75
C LEU A 81 -18.06 -39.35 8.91
N VAL A 82 -17.65 -40.62 8.77
CA VAL A 82 -16.48 -40.99 7.97
C VAL A 82 -16.79 -40.76 6.48
N PRO A 83 -15.97 -40.03 5.71
CA PRO A 83 -16.16 -39.86 4.26
C PRO A 83 -15.85 -41.13 3.45
N ASP A 84 -16.32 -41.22 2.19
CA ASP A 84 -16.05 -42.40 1.32
C ASP A 84 -14.55 -42.57 1.05
N LYS A 85 -13.81 -41.46 1.01
CA LYS A 85 -12.36 -41.44 0.80
C LYS A 85 -11.56 -42.01 1.98
N GLN A 86 -12.18 -42.26 3.13
CA GLN A 86 -11.54 -42.75 4.36
C GLN A 86 -12.26 -44.02 4.86
N LEU A 87 -12.70 -44.87 3.94
CA LEU A 87 -13.50 -46.06 4.27
C LEU A 87 -12.80 -47.01 5.25
N ASP A 88 -11.46 -47.04 5.25
CA ASP A 88 -10.64 -47.83 6.18
C ASP A 88 -10.91 -47.47 7.65
N LEU A 89 -11.33 -46.23 7.95
CA LEU A 89 -11.72 -45.82 9.31
C LEU A 89 -13.15 -46.28 9.68
N ALA A 90 -13.99 -46.58 8.69
CA ALA A 90 -15.35 -47.05 8.90
C ALA A 90 -15.45 -48.58 9.02
N MET A 91 -14.50 -49.31 8.44
CA MET A 91 -14.47 -50.79 8.48
C MET A 91 -14.41 -51.34 9.92
N PRO A 92 -13.56 -50.85 10.84
CA PRO A 92 -13.54 -51.32 12.23
C PRO A 92 -14.87 -51.08 12.97
N LEU A 93 -15.55 -49.96 12.68
CA LEU A 93 -16.85 -49.64 13.27
C LEU A 93 -17.93 -50.62 12.78
N TYR A 94 -17.88 -50.99 11.50
CA TYR A 94 -18.78 -51.99 10.95
C TYR A 94 -18.53 -53.38 11.54
N VAL A 95 -17.27 -53.79 11.66
CA VAL A 95 -16.87 -55.06 12.30
C VAL A 95 -17.40 -55.11 13.74
N GLN A 96 -17.25 -54.02 14.51
CA GLN A 96 -17.79 -53.92 15.86
C GLN A 96 -19.33 -54.10 15.90
N LEU A 97 -20.04 -53.55 14.92
CA LEU A 97 -21.50 -53.59 14.85
C LEU A 97 -22.08 -54.92 14.34
N THR A 98 -21.30 -55.74 13.65
CA THR A 98 -21.81 -56.95 12.95
C THR A 98 -21.06 -58.23 13.31
N GLY A 99 -19.82 -58.14 13.79
CA GLY A 99 -18.93 -59.29 13.97
C GLY A 99 -18.27 -59.78 12.67
N GLU A 100 -18.54 -59.15 11.52
CA GLU A 100 -17.95 -59.52 10.24
C GLU A 100 -16.53 -58.95 10.12
N HIS A 101 -15.52 -59.81 10.14
CA HIS A 101 -14.10 -59.40 10.17
C HIS A 101 -13.59 -58.89 8.81
N THR A 102 -14.22 -59.27 7.70
CA THR A 102 -13.81 -58.89 6.34
C THR A 102 -14.98 -58.33 5.54
N PRO A 103 -15.58 -57.19 5.95
CA PRO A 103 -16.77 -56.68 5.31
C PRO A 103 -16.45 -56.07 3.93
N PRO A 104 -17.23 -56.39 2.88
CA PRO A 104 -17.07 -55.75 1.58
C PRO A 104 -17.23 -54.22 1.67
N PRO A 105 -16.37 -53.42 0.99
CA PRO A 105 -16.43 -51.95 1.02
C PRO A 105 -17.80 -51.33 0.69
N LYS A 106 -18.58 -51.99 -0.17
CA LYS A 106 -19.92 -51.53 -0.57
C LYS A 106 -20.98 -51.71 0.51
N ASP A 107 -20.80 -52.68 1.40
CA ASP A 107 -21.71 -52.92 2.51
C ASP A 107 -21.52 -51.82 3.56
N VAL A 108 -20.27 -51.44 3.82
CA VAL A 108 -19.92 -50.35 4.74
C VAL A 108 -20.34 -48.97 4.20
N SER A 109 -20.04 -48.67 2.93
CA SER A 109 -20.38 -47.37 2.34
C SER A 109 -21.88 -47.17 2.11
N GLY A 110 -22.60 -48.24 1.72
CA GLY A 110 -24.03 -48.20 1.43
C GLY A 110 -24.94 -47.93 2.63
N LEU A 111 -24.45 -48.13 3.85
CA LEU A 111 -25.21 -47.94 5.08
C LEU A 111 -25.42 -46.48 5.49
N ARG A 112 -24.57 -45.57 5.02
CA ARG A 112 -24.56 -44.20 5.55
C ARG A 112 -25.87 -43.46 5.30
N ILE A 113 -26.44 -43.58 4.10
CA ILE A 113 -27.67 -42.87 3.75
C ILE A 113 -28.88 -43.43 4.52
N PRO A 114 -29.13 -44.76 4.57
CA PRO A 114 -30.20 -45.31 5.39
C PRO A 114 -30.07 -44.99 6.88
N ILE A 115 -28.87 -45.05 7.45
CA ILE A 115 -28.66 -44.70 8.88
C ILE A 115 -28.93 -43.20 9.13
N ARG A 116 -28.51 -42.30 8.22
CA ARG A 116 -28.89 -40.88 8.32
C ARG A 116 -30.42 -40.70 8.26
N ALA A 117 -31.09 -41.43 7.38
CA ALA A 117 -32.55 -41.41 7.26
C ALA A 117 -33.23 -41.88 8.55
N MET A 118 -32.71 -42.95 9.17
CA MET A 118 -33.17 -43.45 10.46
C MET A 118 -33.04 -42.41 11.57
N PHE A 119 -31.91 -41.67 11.64
CA PHE A 119 -31.77 -40.59 12.61
C PHE A 119 -32.72 -39.41 12.36
N VAL A 120 -33.06 -39.10 11.10
CA VAL A 120 -34.11 -38.11 10.79
C VAL A 120 -35.47 -38.58 11.30
N LEU A 121 -35.79 -39.87 11.14
CA LEU A 121 -37.05 -40.45 11.60
C LEU A 121 -37.13 -40.54 13.14
N LEU A 122 -36.05 -40.94 13.81
CA LEU A 122 -35.96 -40.88 15.28
C LEU A 122 -36.12 -39.46 15.79
N TRP A 123 -35.48 -38.50 15.13
CA TRP A 123 -35.71 -37.09 15.44
C TRP A 123 -37.18 -36.73 15.23
N SER A 124 -37.83 -37.15 14.13
CA SER A 124 -39.24 -36.82 13.86
C SER A 124 -40.20 -37.34 14.93
N LYS A 125 -39.89 -38.51 15.52
CA LYS A 125 -40.64 -39.10 16.64
C LYS A 125 -40.31 -38.47 18.00
N GLY A 126 -39.29 -37.63 18.10
CA GLY A 126 -38.85 -37.00 19.35
C GLY A 126 -37.80 -37.81 20.13
N ASN A 127 -37.40 -38.98 19.63
CA ASN A 127 -36.46 -39.89 20.30
C ASN A 127 -34.98 -39.49 20.16
N ALA A 128 -34.65 -38.45 19.40
CA ALA A 128 -33.26 -38.01 19.23
C ALA A 128 -33.13 -36.52 18.92
N THR A 129 -32.05 -35.90 19.40
CA THR A 129 -31.54 -34.62 18.89
C THR A 129 -30.13 -34.80 18.34
N LEU A 130 -29.89 -34.22 17.17
CA LEU A 130 -28.70 -34.47 16.35
C LEU A 130 -27.69 -33.31 16.49
N PRO A 131 -26.39 -33.58 16.48
CA PRO A 131 -25.37 -32.55 16.65
C PRO A 131 -25.15 -31.77 15.35
N TYR A 132 -24.38 -30.68 15.41
CA TYR A 132 -24.12 -29.82 14.25
C TYR A 132 -23.34 -30.49 13.11
N SER A 133 -22.63 -31.57 13.39
CA SER A 133 -21.91 -32.40 12.42
C SER A 133 -22.85 -33.27 11.57
N PHE A 134 -24.14 -33.34 11.90
CA PHE A 134 -25.12 -34.12 11.15
C PHE A 134 -25.35 -33.56 9.73
N ASN A 135 -25.34 -34.46 8.75
CA ASN A 135 -25.44 -34.13 7.33
C ASN A 135 -26.60 -34.90 6.67
N LEU A 136 -27.48 -34.18 5.97
CA LEU A 136 -28.61 -34.75 5.22
C LEU A 136 -28.27 -35.18 3.79
N SER A 137 -27.02 -35.00 3.36
CA SER A 137 -26.60 -35.31 1.99
C SER A 137 -26.95 -36.76 1.62
N GLY A 138 -27.66 -36.91 0.50
CA GLY A 138 -28.13 -38.19 -0.03
C GLY A 138 -29.44 -38.72 0.56
N VAL A 139 -29.93 -38.19 1.69
CA VAL A 139 -31.17 -38.68 2.33
C VAL A 139 -32.40 -38.36 1.48
N TRP A 140 -32.64 -37.08 1.18
CA TRP A 140 -33.83 -36.68 0.41
C TRP A 140 -33.85 -37.18 -1.04
N PRO A 141 -32.72 -37.25 -1.78
CA PRO A 141 -32.72 -37.90 -3.09
C PRO A 141 -33.08 -39.39 -3.03
N LYS A 142 -32.73 -40.09 -1.93
CA LYS A 142 -33.01 -41.52 -1.76
C LYS A 142 -34.40 -41.79 -1.17
N TYR A 143 -34.88 -40.91 -0.30
CA TYR A 143 -36.17 -41.00 0.39
C TYR A 143 -36.91 -39.65 0.30
N PRO A 144 -37.46 -39.28 -0.87
CA PRO A 144 -38.14 -38.00 -1.06
C PRO A 144 -39.35 -37.80 -0.15
N GLU A 145 -40.04 -38.89 0.19
CA GLU A 145 -41.21 -38.90 1.09
C GLU A 145 -40.89 -38.46 2.52
N MET A 146 -39.60 -38.45 2.89
CA MET A 146 -39.16 -37.97 4.21
C MET A 146 -39.07 -36.46 4.30
N ILE A 147 -39.14 -35.72 3.17
CA ILE A 147 -39.08 -34.25 3.18
C ILE A 147 -40.20 -33.70 4.05
N ASP A 148 -41.45 -34.13 3.81
CA ASP A 148 -42.64 -33.70 4.54
C ASP A 148 -42.59 -34.07 6.03
N ARG A 149 -41.96 -35.22 6.36
CA ARG A 149 -41.75 -35.64 7.75
C ARG A 149 -40.62 -34.88 8.45
N SER A 150 -39.74 -34.23 7.69
CA SER A 150 -38.55 -33.55 8.20
C SER A 150 -38.69 -32.04 8.27
N GLU A 151 -39.62 -31.45 7.52
CA GLU A 151 -39.92 -30.02 7.49
C GLU A 151 -41.12 -29.70 8.40
N GLY A 152 -40.85 -29.51 9.70
CA GLY A 152 -41.88 -29.14 10.69
C GLY A 152 -42.09 -27.63 10.83
N PHE A 153 -42.74 -27.20 11.91
CA PHE A 153 -43.09 -25.78 12.15
C PHE A 153 -41.87 -24.82 12.12
N ILE A 154 -40.68 -25.29 12.50
CA ILE A 154 -39.43 -24.51 12.41
C ILE A 154 -39.14 -24.11 10.97
N HIS A 155 -39.39 -24.99 10.01
CA HIS A 155 -39.27 -24.72 8.58
C HIS A 155 -40.35 -23.75 8.11
N GLU A 156 -41.61 -24.00 8.49
CA GLU A 156 -42.77 -23.18 8.11
C GLU A 156 -42.60 -21.70 8.47
N ILE A 157 -42.04 -21.41 9.66
CA ILE A 157 -41.80 -20.04 10.14
C ILE A 157 -40.86 -19.24 9.21
N THR A 158 -39.98 -19.91 8.46
CA THR A 158 -38.99 -19.23 7.60
C THR A 158 -39.49 -18.82 6.22
N GLY A 159 -40.58 -19.42 5.73
CA GLY A 159 -41.20 -19.11 4.43
C GLY A 159 -40.33 -19.40 3.18
N LEU A 160 -40.96 -19.42 2.00
CA LEU A 160 -40.36 -19.75 0.69
C LEU A 160 -39.38 -18.69 0.12
N LYS A 161 -38.74 -17.84 0.93
CA LYS A 161 -37.78 -16.83 0.44
C LYS A 161 -36.34 -17.35 0.46
N GLU A 162 -35.70 -17.35 -0.71
CA GLU A 162 -34.43 -18.01 -0.97
C GLU A 162 -33.22 -17.38 -0.25
N SER A 163 -32.56 -18.21 0.58
CA SER A 163 -31.21 -18.75 0.32
C SER A 163 -30.39 -18.91 1.60
N HIS A 164 -30.48 -17.96 2.55
CA HIS A 164 -29.67 -17.99 3.79
C HIS A 164 -30.45 -18.44 5.03
N GLN A 165 -31.59 -17.79 5.34
CA GLN A 165 -32.38 -18.09 6.54
C GLN A 165 -32.96 -19.50 6.52
N LYS A 166 -33.47 -19.95 5.36
CA LYS A 166 -33.93 -21.33 5.14
C LYS A 166 -32.82 -22.36 5.42
N ARG A 167 -31.57 -22.06 5.05
CA ARG A 167 -30.43 -22.96 5.29
C ARG A 167 -30.06 -23.03 6.77
N CYS A 168 -30.03 -21.89 7.48
CA CYS A 168 -29.75 -21.85 8.92
C CYS A 168 -30.81 -22.59 9.75
N SER A 169 -32.10 -22.37 9.46
CA SER A 169 -33.20 -23.03 10.17
C SER A 169 -33.26 -24.53 9.89
N ARG A 170 -33.01 -24.96 8.64
CA ARG A 170 -32.89 -26.38 8.30
C ARG A 170 -31.78 -27.11 9.06
N THR A 171 -30.65 -26.46 9.34
CA THR A 171 -29.58 -27.10 10.11
C THR A 171 -29.85 -27.04 11.62
N PHE A 172 -30.57 -26.01 12.10
CA PHE A 172 -30.91 -25.86 13.51
C PHE A 172 -32.00 -26.83 13.97
N GLN A 173 -33.03 -27.10 13.15
CA GLN A 173 -34.20 -27.88 13.56
C GLN A 173 -33.87 -29.27 14.13
N TYR A 174 -32.85 -29.95 13.61
CA TYR A 174 -32.47 -31.29 14.06
C TYR A 174 -31.81 -31.32 15.44
N ARG A 175 -31.40 -30.16 15.95
CA ARG A 175 -30.70 -30.04 17.23
C ARG A 175 -31.64 -29.88 18.41
N VAL A 176 -32.90 -29.63 18.14
CA VAL A 176 -33.96 -29.46 19.13
C VAL A 176 -34.98 -30.56 18.93
N ASN A 177 -35.68 -30.92 19.99
CA ASN A 177 -36.80 -31.86 19.92
C ASN A 177 -38.15 -31.14 19.74
N TRP A 178 -38.15 -29.83 19.48
CA TRP A 178 -39.35 -29.04 19.28
C TRP A 178 -40.13 -29.52 18.04
N LYS A 179 -41.39 -29.92 18.23
CA LYS A 179 -42.31 -30.38 17.19
C LYS A 179 -43.47 -29.42 16.97
N LYS A 180 -43.84 -28.66 17.99
CA LYS A 180 -44.87 -27.62 17.94
C LYS A 180 -44.36 -26.32 18.58
N PRO A 181 -44.98 -25.16 18.28
CA PRO A 181 -44.55 -23.88 18.82
C PRO A 181 -44.45 -23.83 20.35
N GLU A 182 -45.32 -24.56 21.04
CA GLU A 182 -45.41 -24.63 22.51
C GLU A 182 -44.19 -25.33 23.14
N ASP A 183 -43.40 -26.07 22.36
CA ASP A 183 -42.19 -26.73 22.86
C ASP A 183 -41.02 -25.75 23.02
N VAL A 184 -41.14 -24.51 22.52
CA VAL A 184 -40.08 -23.50 22.58
C VAL A 184 -40.10 -22.80 23.93
N VAL A 185 -39.04 -22.98 24.71
CA VAL A 185 -38.88 -22.36 26.03
C VAL A 185 -37.76 -21.32 25.98
N PHE A 186 -38.04 -20.08 26.40
CA PHE A 186 -37.07 -18.98 26.34
C PHE A 186 -35.88 -19.18 27.27
N GLU A 187 -36.12 -19.73 28.45
CA GLU A 187 -35.10 -20.02 29.44
C GLU A 187 -34.08 -21.02 28.87
N GLU A 188 -34.53 -22.06 28.17
CA GLU A 188 -33.62 -23.00 27.50
C GLU A 188 -32.74 -22.33 26.45
N LEU A 189 -33.30 -21.37 25.71
CA LEU A 189 -32.58 -20.57 24.71
C LEU A 189 -31.53 -19.64 25.34
N TRP A 190 -31.81 -19.11 26.53
CA TRP A 190 -30.91 -18.27 27.30
C TRP A 190 -29.75 -19.07 27.89
N GLU A 191 -30.09 -20.19 28.53
CA GLU A 191 -29.18 -21.12 29.18
C GLU A 191 -28.19 -21.74 28.19
N ALA A 192 -28.66 -22.04 26.96
CA ALA A 192 -27.81 -22.59 25.91
C ALA A 192 -26.90 -21.56 25.24
N ALA A 193 -27.10 -20.25 25.44
CA ALA A 193 -26.39 -19.20 24.70
C ALA A 193 -24.85 -19.27 24.83
N PRO A 194 -24.26 -19.47 26.04
CA PRO A 194 -22.81 -19.62 26.19
C PRO A 194 -22.24 -20.79 25.37
N ALA A 195 -22.82 -21.97 25.51
CA ALA A 195 -22.39 -23.17 24.78
C ALA A 195 -22.54 -22.98 23.27
N VAL A 196 -23.58 -22.25 22.83
CA VAL A 196 -23.81 -21.96 21.42
C VAL A 196 -22.75 -21.01 20.86
N VAL A 197 -22.39 -19.97 21.60
CA VAL A 197 -21.34 -19.00 21.21
C VAL A 197 -19.96 -19.66 21.20
N ASP A 198 -19.64 -20.50 22.19
CA ASP A 198 -18.38 -21.25 22.21
C ASP A 198 -18.26 -22.16 21.00
N LYS A 199 -19.35 -22.85 20.65
CA LYS A 199 -19.36 -23.72 19.49
C LYS A 199 -19.22 -22.93 18.19
N GLN A 200 -19.86 -21.77 18.07
CA GLN A 200 -19.64 -20.85 16.96
C GLN A 200 -18.16 -20.44 16.86
N ARG A 201 -17.50 -20.10 17.96
CA ARG A 201 -16.05 -19.76 17.97
C ARG A 201 -15.20 -20.94 17.52
N GLN A 202 -15.46 -22.14 18.03
CA GLN A 202 -14.73 -23.35 17.65
C GLN A 202 -14.89 -23.68 16.16
N ILE A 203 -16.09 -23.47 15.60
CA ILE A 203 -16.34 -23.63 14.17
C ILE A 203 -15.58 -22.55 13.37
N LYS A 204 -15.55 -21.29 13.84
CA LYS A 204 -14.77 -20.20 13.20
C LYS A 204 -13.27 -20.51 13.18
N SER A 205 -12.71 -20.98 14.29
CA SER A 205 -11.27 -21.23 14.39
C SER A 205 -10.80 -22.35 13.48
N LYS A 206 -11.67 -23.35 13.22
CA LYS A 206 -11.40 -24.48 12.31
C LYS A 206 -11.78 -24.20 10.84
N ALA A 207 -12.41 -23.07 10.53
CA ALA A 207 -12.90 -22.73 9.20
C ALA A 207 -11.80 -22.18 8.26
N LYS A 208 -11.68 -22.74 7.05
CA LYS A 208 -10.87 -22.12 5.96
C LYS A 208 -11.61 -20.89 5.38
N LYS A 209 -10.85 -19.93 4.84
CA LYS A 209 -11.37 -18.69 4.21
C LYS A 209 -12.49 -19.01 3.21
N GLY A 210 -13.72 -18.61 3.53
CA GLY A 210 -14.94 -18.88 2.73
C GLY A 210 -15.93 -19.90 3.31
N SER A 211 -15.67 -20.52 4.47
CA SER A 211 -16.63 -21.45 5.09
C SER A 211 -17.72 -20.74 5.92
N ILE A 212 -18.96 -21.23 5.78
CA ILE A 212 -20.20 -20.59 6.26
C ILE A 212 -20.38 -20.84 7.76
N CYS A 213 -19.83 -19.95 8.58
CA CYS A 213 -20.00 -19.97 10.04
C CYS A 213 -21.46 -19.77 10.51
N LEU A 214 -22.37 -19.43 9.60
CA LEU A 214 -23.75 -19.01 9.93
C LEU A 214 -24.72 -20.18 10.15
N HIS A 215 -24.30 -21.45 9.99
CA HIS A 215 -25.14 -22.64 10.21
C HIS A 215 -25.35 -23.03 11.69
N PHE A 216 -24.62 -22.41 12.62
CA PHE A 216 -24.78 -22.62 14.05
C PHE A 216 -25.41 -21.36 14.70
N SER A 217 -26.59 -20.93 14.24
CA SER A 217 -27.32 -19.81 14.86
C SER A 217 -28.83 -19.98 14.71
N TYR A 218 -29.56 -19.77 15.81
CA TYR A 218 -31.03 -19.75 15.85
C TYR A 218 -31.61 -18.33 15.92
N LEU A 219 -30.77 -17.29 16.08
CA LEU A 219 -31.24 -15.93 16.35
C LEU A 219 -32.15 -15.40 15.25
N SER A 220 -31.77 -15.57 13.99
CA SER A 220 -32.59 -15.13 12.85
C SER A 220 -33.95 -15.82 12.78
N TRP A 221 -34.01 -17.11 13.14
CA TRP A 221 -35.26 -17.85 13.25
C TRP A 221 -36.09 -17.38 14.44
N LEU A 222 -35.45 -17.17 15.59
CA LEU A 222 -36.10 -16.75 16.83
C LEU A 222 -36.82 -15.41 16.68
N HIS A 223 -36.25 -14.47 15.91
CA HIS A 223 -36.93 -13.20 15.61
C HIS A 223 -38.22 -13.39 14.78
N LEU A 224 -38.26 -14.38 13.88
CA LEU A 224 -39.46 -14.72 13.12
C LEU A 224 -40.46 -15.49 13.99
N PHE A 225 -39.97 -16.40 14.83
CA PHE A 225 -40.77 -17.14 15.82
C PHE A 225 -41.44 -16.17 16.80
N ALA A 226 -40.69 -15.26 17.41
CA ALA A 226 -41.20 -14.26 18.35
C ALA A 226 -42.21 -13.29 17.72
N GLN A 227 -42.16 -13.11 16.40
CA GLN A 227 -43.16 -12.32 15.67
C GLN A 227 -44.48 -13.09 15.48
N LYS A 228 -44.42 -14.41 15.23
CA LYS A 228 -45.61 -15.25 15.02
C LYS A 228 -46.21 -15.75 16.33
N TYR A 229 -45.39 -16.00 17.34
CA TYR A 229 -45.76 -16.53 18.66
C TYR A 229 -45.21 -15.64 19.81
N PRO A 230 -45.60 -14.35 19.88
CA PRO A 230 -45.08 -13.40 20.86
C PRO A 230 -45.41 -13.74 22.32
N ALA A 231 -46.42 -14.60 22.55
CA ALA A 231 -46.79 -15.10 23.88
C ALA A 231 -45.81 -16.15 24.43
N ILE A 232 -45.07 -16.84 23.55
CA ILE A 232 -44.12 -17.89 23.93
C ILE A 232 -42.72 -17.30 24.09
N VAL A 233 -42.25 -16.56 23.08
CA VAL A 233 -41.03 -15.75 23.18
C VAL A 233 -41.40 -14.34 22.75
N SER A 234 -41.29 -13.39 23.68
CA SER A 234 -41.57 -12.01 23.34
C SER A 234 -40.50 -11.46 22.39
N PRO A 235 -40.86 -10.51 21.53
CA PRO A 235 -39.88 -9.91 20.64
C PRO A 235 -38.73 -9.16 21.33
N ASP A 236 -38.96 -8.70 22.57
CA ASP A 236 -37.94 -8.07 23.41
C ASP A 236 -36.99 -9.11 24.03
N GLN A 237 -37.52 -10.26 24.47
CA GLN A 237 -36.71 -11.43 24.88
C GLN A 237 -35.78 -11.90 23.75
N ALA A 238 -36.29 -12.01 22.51
CA ALA A 238 -35.47 -12.39 21.36
C ALA A 238 -34.32 -11.39 21.09
N ARG A 239 -34.55 -10.09 21.27
CA ARG A 239 -33.51 -9.04 21.11
C ARG A 239 -32.50 -9.04 22.25
N LEU A 240 -32.95 -9.22 23.49
CA LEU A 240 -32.06 -9.30 24.64
C LEU A 240 -31.12 -10.49 24.49
N LEU A 241 -31.61 -11.61 23.96
CA LEU A 241 -30.81 -12.79 23.69
C LEU A 241 -29.79 -12.55 22.56
N GLU A 242 -30.13 -11.81 21.50
CA GLU A 242 -29.18 -11.37 20.47
C GLU A 242 -28.07 -10.48 21.07
N GLY A 243 -28.44 -9.53 21.93
CA GLY A 243 -27.48 -8.70 22.67
C GLY A 243 -26.59 -9.51 23.60
N TYR A 244 -27.14 -10.54 24.24
CA TYR A 244 -26.39 -11.45 25.11
C TYR A 244 -25.40 -12.31 24.32
N HIS A 245 -25.78 -12.87 23.18
CA HIS A 245 -24.85 -13.55 22.25
C HIS A 245 -23.69 -12.63 21.84
N THR A 246 -23.99 -11.35 21.56
CA THR A 246 -22.97 -10.36 21.22
C THR A 246 -22.01 -10.15 22.39
N HIS A 247 -22.53 -9.88 23.60
CA HIS A 247 -21.73 -9.72 24.82
C HIS A 247 -20.82 -10.93 25.08
N LEU A 248 -21.39 -12.14 24.97
CA LEU A 248 -20.63 -13.37 25.13
C LEU A 248 -19.49 -13.39 24.10
N SER A 249 -19.78 -13.13 22.82
CA SER A 249 -18.81 -13.22 21.72
C SER A 249 -17.69 -12.16 21.73
N THR A 250 -17.95 -10.95 22.24
CA THR A 250 -16.99 -9.83 22.23
C THR A 250 -16.05 -9.84 23.43
N THR A 251 -16.49 -10.44 24.53
CA THR A 251 -15.70 -10.51 25.76
C THR A 251 -14.57 -11.52 25.57
N ARG A 252 -13.34 -11.13 25.92
CA ARG A 252 -12.17 -12.02 25.83
C ARG A 252 -12.27 -13.08 26.92
N ILE A 253 -12.20 -14.35 26.51
CA ILE A 253 -12.26 -15.51 27.41
C ILE A 253 -11.30 -16.56 26.87
N GLU A 254 -10.59 -17.23 27.77
CA GLU A 254 -9.56 -18.22 27.43
C GLU A 254 -10.15 -19.60 27.11
N GLU A 255 -11.17 -20.05 27.87
CA GLU A 255 -11.71 -21.41 27.74
C GLU A 255 -13.20 -21.47 27.35
N SER A 256 -14.13 -20.85 28.10
CA SER A 256 -15.58 -20.94 27.79
C SER A 256 -16.40 -19.70 28.12
N SER A 257 -17.36 -19.36 27.24
CA SER A 257 -18.39 -18.34 27.47
C SER A 257 -19.25 -18.58 28.71
N ALA A 258 -19.21 -19.78 29.30
CA ALA A 258 -19.86 -20.06 30.58
C ALA A 258 -19.28 -19.22 31.73
N GLU A 259 -17.99 -18.84 31.68
CA GLU A 259 -17.32 -18.06 32.74
C GLU A 259 -17.92 -16.65 32.92
N ILE A 260 -18.47 -16.08 31.86
CA ILE A 260 -19.09 -14.75 31.86
C ILE A 260 -20.62 -14.82 31.73
N ARG A 261 -21.18 -16.01 32.00
CA ARG A 261 -22.62 -16.24 31.93
C ARG A 261 -23.33 -15.30 32.91
N LYS A 262 -24.43 -14.72 32.45
CA LYS A 262 -25.32 -13.87 33.25
C LYS A 262 -26.74 -14.41 33.20
N SER A 263 -27.46 -14.27 34.32
CA SER A 263 -28.90 -14.52 34.31
C SER A 263 -29.62 -13.52 33.39
N TYR A 264 -30.81 -13.90 32.92
CA TYR A 264 -31.64 -13.00 32.12
C TYR A 264 -31.90 -11.67 32.84
N ALA A 265 -32.20 -11.72 34.15
CA ALA A 265 -32.47 -10.54 34.96
C ALA A 265 -31.24 -9.62 35.08
N GLU A 266 -30.04 -10.16 35.34
CA GLU A 266 -28.80 -9.38 35.45
C GLU A 266 -28.39 -8.76 34.12
N PHE A 267 -28.47 -9.52 33.02
CA PHE A 267 -28.13 -8.99 31.70
C PHE A 267 -29.13 -7.92 31.26
N ALA A 268 -30.43 -8.17 31.44
CA ALA A 268 -31.48 -7.19 31.13
C ALA A 268 -31.35 -5.90 31.95
N LYS A 269 -30.91 -6.00 33.21
CA LYS A 269 -30.67 -4.83 34.10
C LYS A 269 -29.55 -3.92 33.59
N HIS A 270 -28.46 -4.47 33.08
CA HIS A 270 -27.25 -3.70 32.73
C HIS A 270 -27.11 -3.38 31.23
N TRP A 271 -27.56 -4.27 30.35
CA TRP A 271 -27.53 -4.09 28.89
C TRP A 271 -28.88 -3.61 28.31
N GLY A 272 -29.91 -3.51 29.15
CA GLY A 272 -31.14 -2.75 28.85
C GLY A 272 -30.97 -1.23 28.95
N SER A 273 -29.82 -0.74 29.44
CA SER A 273 -29.48 0.67 29.61
C SER A 273 -28.16 1.02 28.91
N ILE A 274 -28.21 1.20 27.59
CA ILE A 274 -27.13 1.88 26.85
C ILE A 274 -27.62 3.31 26.52
N ASP A 275 -26.95 4.28 27.16
CA ASP A 275 -26.89 5.75 26.96
C ASP A 275 -28.08 6.64 27.45
N PRO A 276 -27.85 7.60 28.38
CA PRO A 276 -28.84 8.59 28.84
C PRO A 276 -29.37 9.56 27.76
N ASN A 277 -28.73 9.68 26.60
CA ASN A 277 -29.08 10.71 25.61
C ASN A 277 -30.09 10.29 24.51
N GLN A 278 -30.87 9.23 24.71
CA GLN A 278 -32.06 8.97 23.89
C GLN A 278 -33.29 8.63 24.76
N SER A 279 -34.35 9.43 24.59
CA SER A 279 -35.64 9.27 25.28
C SER A 279 -36.15 7.82 25.29
N LYS A 280 -36.18 7.24 26.50
CA LYS A 280 -36.59 5.86 26.84
C LYS A 280 -37.94 5.46 26.23
N SER A 281 -38.85 6.40 26.00
CA SER A 281 -40.21 6.09 25.54
C SER A 281 -40.30 5.91 24.02
N GLU A 282 -39.47 6.61 23.25
CA GLU A 282 -39.53 6.60 21.79
C GLU A 282 -38.83 5.38 21.20
N ASN A 283 -37.67 5.00 21.73
CA ASN A 283 -36.94 3.84 21.23
C ASN A 283 -37.71 2.54 21.53
N LEU A 284 -38.34 2.43 22.70
CA LEU A 284 -39.20 1.30 23.06
C LEU A 284 -40.51 1.28 22.24
N LYS A 285 -41.18 2.42 22.04
CA LYS A 285 -42.37 2.53 21.16
C LYS A 285 -42.04 2.19 19.70
N TRP A 286 -40.93 2.69 19.17
CA TRP A 286 -40.48 2.45 17.78
C TRP A 286 -40.00 1.01 17.54
N ARG A 287 -39.55 0.34 18.61
CA ARG A 287 -39.13 -1.07 18.63
C ARG A 287 -40.29 -2.04 18.82
N ARG A 288 -41.32 -1.70 19.62
CA ARG A 288 -42.58 -2.46 19.77
C ARG A 288 -43.46 -2.39 18.50
N ALA A 289 -43.60 -1.21 17.89
CA ALA A 289 -44.32 -1.02 16.63
C ALA A 289 -43.71 -1.79 15.44
N ARG A 290 -42.43 -2.15 15.53
CA ARG A 290 -41.70 -2.91 14.49
C ARG A 290 -41.98 -4.42 14.53
N TYR A 291 -42.43 -4.94 15.67
CA TYR A 291 -42.73 -6.37 15.83
C TYR A 291 -44.21 -6.68 15.66
N ASN A 292 -45.11 -5.85 16.20
CA ASN A 292 -46.56 -6.02 16.05
C ASN A 292 -47.06 -5.90 14.59
N SER A 293 -46.23 -5.42 13.65
CA SER A 293 -46.68 -5.15 12.28
C SER A 293 -46.60 -6.35 11.32
N GLY A 294 -45.90 -7.45 11.61
CA GLY A 294 -45.83 -8.57 10.64
C GLY A 294 -45.20 -8.21 9.27
N LEU A 295 -45.09 -9.18 8.37
CA LEU A 295 -44.66 -8.97 6.97
C LEU A 295 -45.62 -8.05 6.19
N ASP A 296 -46.92 -8.05 6.52
CA ASP A 296 -47.95 -7.19 5.91
C ASP A 296 -47.96 -5.75 6.43
N GLY A 297 -47.66 -5.53 7.70
CA GLY A 297 -47.41 -4.18 8.22
C GLY A 297 -46.09 -3.61 7.75
N ARG A 298 -45.19 -4.40 7.14
CA ARG A 298 -44.08 -3.87 6.34
C ARG A 298 -44.58 -3.26 5.03
N LYS A 299 -45.62 -3.83 4.41
CA LYS A 299 -46.33 -3.27 3.24
C LYS A 299 -47.16 -2.04 3.63
N LYS A 300 -48.00 -2.11 4.67
CA LYS A 300 -48.75 -0.97 5.20
C LYS A 300 -47.87 0.13 5.80
N ARG A 301 -46.72 -0.19 6.41
CA ARG A 301 -45.72 0.81 6.87
C ARG A 301 -44.85 1.31 5.73
N ASN A 302 -44.71 0.58 4.62
CA ASN A 302 -44.13 1.15 3.41
C ASN A 302 -45.11 2.09 2.72
N GLN A 303 -46.41 1.81 2.76
CA GLN A 303 -47.49 2.68 2.28
C GLN A 303 -47.65 3.91 3.18
N LYS A 304 -47.72 3.73 4.50
CA LYS A 304 -47.70 4.79 5.51
C LYS A 304 -46.37 5.51 5.60
N LYS A 305 -45.21 4.88 5.31
CA LYS A 305 -43.95 5.61 5.08
C LYS A 305 -43.94 6.31 3.74
N SER A 306 -44.70 5.87 2.74
CA SER A 306 -44.86 6.60 1.49
C SER A 306 -45.69 7.86 1.74
N GLU A 307 -46.76 7.74 2.54
CA GLU A 307 -47.66 8.83 2.97
C GLU A 307 -47.02 9.76 4.02
N GLU A 308 -46.30 9.25 5.02
CA GLU A 308 -45.51 10.04 5.99
C GLU A 308 -44.26 10.66 5.35
N LYS A 309 -43.74 10.07 4.28
CA LYS A 309 -42.69 10.68 3.46
C LYS A 309 -43.29 11.75 2.55
N LEU A 310 -44.50 11.56 2.03
CA LEU A 310 -45.27 12.60 1.35
C LEU A 310 -45.57 13.77 2.32
N ALA A 311 -45.94 13.49 3.57
CA ALA A 311 -46.19 14.50 4.61
C ALA A 311 -44.91 15.16 5.19
N ARG A 312 -43.78 14.42 5.28
CA ARG A 312 -42.46 15.01 5.59
C ARG A 312 -41.92 15.87 4.45
N ASN A 313 -42.27 15.55 3.20
CA ASN A 313 -41.94 16.40 2.06
C ASN A 313 -42.71 17.73 2.13
N THR A 314 -43.93 17.75 2.66
CA THR A 314 -44.68 18.99 2.93
C THR A 314 -44.05 19.83 4.05
N LYS A 315 -43.53 19.19 5.12
CA LYS A 315 -42.76 19.87 6.19
C LYS A 315 -41.36 20.35 5.78
N SER A 316 -40.81 19.84 4.67
CA SER A 316 -39.49 20.27 4.15
C SER A 316 -39.53 21.64 3.47
N TRP A 317 -40.72 22.22 3.24
CA TRP A 317 -40.85 23.55 2.65
C TRP A 317 -40.88 24.65 3.71
N GLU A 318 -41.52 24.41 4.86
CA GLU A 318 -41.45 25.29 6.05
C GLU A 318 -40.05 25.33 6.67
N ALA A 319 -39.25 24.28 6.50
CA ALA A 319 -37.88 24.22 7.03
C ALA A 319 -36.89 25.14 6.29
N GLN A 320 -37.16 25.53 5.03
CA GLN A 320 -36.28 26.41 4.25
C GLN A 320 -36.26 27.85 4.82
N SER A 321 -37.40 28.33 5.33
CA SER A 321 -37.47 29.65 5.96
C SER A 321 -36.78 29.66 7.33
N VAL A 322 -36.88 28.58 8.11
CA VAL A 322 -36.40 28.52 9.51
C VAL A 322 -34.92 28.12 9.65
N LEU A 323 -34.41 27.17 8.86
CA LEU A 323 -33.06 26.61 9.03
C LEU A 323 -32.01 27.36 8.22
N SER A 324 -30.72 27.32 8.61
CA SER A 324 -29.67 27.85 7.75
C SER A 324 -29.60 27.08 6.41
N PRO A 325 -29.08 27.69 5.33
CA PRO A 325 -28.91 26.99 4.05
C PRO A 325 -28.14 25.68 4.18
N GLU A 326 -27.12 25.64 5.04
CA GLU A 326 -26.28 24.47 5.33
C GLU A 326 -27.08 23.36 6.02
N GLU A 327 -27.82 23.72 7.08
CA GLU A 327 -28.67 22.79 7.82
C GLU A 327 -29.78 22.23 6.94
N TYR A 328 -30.41 23.10 6.14
CA TYR A 328 -31.45 22.74 5.18
C TYR A 328 -30.96 21.73 4.13
N ALA A 329 -29.74 21.93 3.61
CA ALA A 329 -29.20 21.11 2.53
C ALA A 329 -28.65 19.73 3.00
N VAL A 330 -28.40 19.57 4.29
CA VAL A 330 -28.01 18.29 4.93
C VAL A 330 -29.22 17.47 5.38
N LEU A 331 -30.43 18.06 5.42
CA LEU A 331 -31.65 17.31 5.71
C LEU A 331 -31.83 16.13 4.75
N PRO A 332 -32.19 14.93 5.25
CA PRO A 332 -32.35 13.74 4.42
C PRO A 332 -33.40 13.99 3.33
N GLY A 333 -32.96 14.03 2.07
CA GLY A 333 -33.80 14.31 0.91
C GLY A 333 -34.76 13.17 0.54
N ARG A 334 -35.60 13.39 -0.48
CA ARG A 334 -36.46 12.37 -1.07
C ARG A 334 -35.60 11.17 -1.53
N ARG A 335 -36.15 9.96 -1.48
CA ARG A 335 -35.40 8.75 -1.90
C ARG A 335 -35.31 8.75 -3.43
N ARG A 336 -34.11 8.94 -3.97
CA ARG A 336 -33.89 8.98 -5.42
C ARG A 336 -34.18 7.63 -6.09
N PRO A 337 -34.78 7.62 -7.28
CA PRO A 337 -34.86 6.46 -8.16
C PRO A 337 -33.47 5.83 -8.41
N THR A 338 -33.46 4.54 -8.75
CA THR A 338 -32.19 3.76 -8.93
C THR A 338 -31.82 3.51 -10.38
N ASN A 339 -32.65 3.99 -11.32
CA ASN A 339 -32.33 4.16 -12.72
C ASN A 339 -31.26 5.26 -12.86
N GLY A 340 -30.34 5.08 -13.80
CA GLY A 340 -29.21 5.99 -14.00
C GLY A 340 -29.52 7.25 -14.81
N THR A 341 -30.79 7.43 -15.23
CA THR A 341 -31.27 8.64 -15.91
C THR A 341 -31.46 9.78 -14.90
N TYR A 342 -31.27 11.03 -15.31
CA TYR A 342 -31.44 12.22 -14.44
C TYR A 342 -32.88 12.77 -14.42
N GLU A 343 -33.83 12.04 -15.02
CA GLU A 343 -35.27 12.37 -15.06
C GLU A 343 -35.88 12.53 -13.65
N TRP A 344 -35.28 11.92 -12.63
CA TRP A 344 -35.75 12.03 -11.26
C TRP A 344 -35.66 13.42 -10.65
N ILE A 345 -34.96 14.36 -11.30
CA ILE A 345 -34.83 15.76 -10.86
C ILE A 345 -36.17 16.51 -10.97
N GLU A 346 -37.03 16.12 -11.92
CA GLU A 346 -38.34 16.73 -12.13
C GLU A 346 -39.20 16.66 -10.86
N GLY A 347 -39.66 17.82 -10.38
CA GLY A 347 -40.48 17.91 -9.16
C GLY A 347 -39.74 17.58 -7.86
N TYR A 348 -38.44 17.21 -7.90
CA TYR A 348 -37.70 16.72 -6.74
C TYR A 348 -37.15 17.86 -5.88
N TYR A 349 -36.62 18.91 -6.53
CA TYR A 349 -36.02 20.06 -5.86
C TYR A 349 -37.00 21.25 -5.69
N ASN A 350 -38.22 21.15 -6.23
CA ASN A 350 -39.19 22.24 -6.25
C ASN A 350 -39.60 22.62 -4.83
N THR A 351 -39.61 23.92 -4.56
CA THR A 351 -40.09 24.52 -3.31
C THR A 351 -41.11 25.62 -3.62
N PRO A 352 -41.92 26.08 -2.66
CA PRO A 352 -42.84 27.19 -2.89
C PRO A 352 -42.15 28.46 -3.43
N GLN A 353 -40.88 28.68 -3.06
CA GLN A 353 -40.07 29.81 -3.54
C GLN A 353 -39.43 29.55 -4.91
N ASN A 354 -39.20 28.29 -5.28
CA ASN A 354 -38.64 27.90 -6.59
C ASN A 354 -39.45 26.72 -7.15
N PRO A 355 -40.67 26.96 -7.66
CA PRO A 355 -41.59 25.90 -8.07
C PRO A 355 -41.18 25.18 -9.35
N HIS A 356 -40.24 25.73 -10.11
CA HIS A 356 -39.76 25.22 -11.41
C HIS A 356 -38.22 25.23 -11.51
N ILE A 357 -37.52 24.89 -10.43
CA ILE A 357 -36.04 24.89 -10.37
C ILE A 357 -35.39 23.98 -11.43
N GLU A 358 -36.11 22.97 -11.91
CA GLU A 358 -35.73 22.10 -13.01
C GLU A 358 -35.44 22.85 -14.31
N GLU A 359 -36.10 23.99 -14.55
CA GLU A 359 -35.83 24.86 -15.70
C GLU A 359 -34.42 25.45 -15.61
N ASN A 360 -33.98 25.81 -14.39
CA ASN A 360 -32.62 26.30 -14.14
C ASN A 360 -31.57 25.16 -14.15
N LEU A 361 -32.01 23.90 -14.14
CA LEU A 361 -31.14 22.71 -14.14
C LEU A 361 -31.07 22.01 -15.50
N LEU A 362 -31.70 22.53 -16.55
CA LEU A 362 -31.78 21.87 -17.87
C LEU A 362 -30.39 21.52 -18.44
N SER A 363 -29.44 22.45 -18.38
CA SER A 363 -28.06 22.26 -18.83
C SER A 363 -27.35 21.15 -18.03
N TRP A 364 -27.52 21.17 -16.72
CA TRP A 364 -26.97 20.19 -15.78
C TRP A 364 -27.55 18.79 -15.95
N ILE A 365 -28.86 18.68 -16.20
CA ILE A 365 -29.55 17.40 -16.46
C ILE A 365 -29.02 16.78 -17.76
N LYS A 366 -28.88 17.59 -18.82
CA LYS A 366 -28.34 17.14 -20.12
C LYS A 366 -26.90 16.61 -19.97
N ALA A 367 -26.02 17.36 -19.29
CA ALA A 367 -24.66 16.89 -18.99
C ALA A 367 -24.64 15.63 -18.11
N GLY A 368 -25.57 15.51 -17.14
CA GLY A 368 -25.73 14.30 -16.35
C GLY A 368 -26.05 13.06 -17.20
N ASN A 369 -26.99 13.17 -18.13
CA ASN A 369 -27.35 12.07 -19.01
C ASN A 369 -26.17 11.65 -19.92
N LEU A 370 -25.41 12.61 -20.44
CA LEU A 370 -24.19 12.35 -21.21
C LEU A 370 -23.11 11.65 -20.37
N HIS A 371 -22.88 12.13 -19.14
CA HIS A 371 -21.96 11.49 -18.20
C HIS A 371 -22.40 10.06 -17.85
N PHE A 372 -23.71 9.82 -17.66
CA PHE A 372 -24.23 8.48 -17.39
C PHE A 372 -23.96 7.50 -18.54
N GLY A 373 -24.19 7.92 -19.79
CA GLY A 373 -23.88 7.11 -20.97
C GLY A 373 -22.39 6.74 -21.03
N HIS A 374 -21.50 7.67 -20.68
CA HIS A 374 -20.05 7.41 -20.65
C HIS A 374 -19.62 6.37 -19.59
N ILE A 375 -20.32 6.29 -18.45
CA ILE A 375 -19.96 5.37 -17.35
C ILE A 375 -20.77 4.07 -17.35
N GLU A 376 -21.63 3.85 -18.34
CA GLU A 376 -22.54 2.70 -18.37
C GLU A 376 -21.80 1.36 -18.39
N GLU A 377 -20.68 1.29 -19.13
CA GLU A 377 -19.84 0.09 -19.27
C GLU A 377 -19.01 -0.24 -18.01
N LEU A 378 -18.95 0.65 -17.02
CA LEU A 378 -18.18 0.41 -15.79
C LEU A 378 -18.83 -0.66 -14.91
N ALA A 379 -18.00 -1.35 -14.12
CA ALA A 379 -18.45 -2.31 -13.12
C ALA A 379 -19.51 -1.71 -12.18
N LYS A 380 -20.55 -2.50 -11.87
CA LYS A 380 -21.75 -2.06 -11.11
C LYS A 380 -21.45 -1.33 -9.81
N THR A 381 -20.38 -1.71 -9.11
CA THR A 381 -19.93 -1.05 -7.86
C THR A 381 -19.34 0.33 -8.12
N THR A 382 -18.50 0.47 -9.13
CA THR A 382 -17.84 1.72 -9.52
C THR A 382 -18.87 2.70 -10.10
N ARG A 383 -19.73 2.23 -11.00
CA ARG A 383 -20.83 3.02 -11.57
C ARG A 383 -21.75 3.61 -10.51
N ARG A 384 -22.10 2.83 -9.48
CA ARG A 384 -22.93 3.31 -8.36
C ARG A 384 -22.22 4.39 -7.52
N GLN A 385 -20.90 4.33 -7.40
CA GLN A 385 -20.12 5.34 -6.68
C GLN A 385 -20.04 6.65 -7.47
N GLU A 386 -19.72 6.58 -8.75
CA GLU A 386 -19.68 7.73 -9.68
C GLU A 386 -21.02 8.50 -9.70
N ILE A 387 -22.14 7.80 -9.88
CA ILE A 387 -23.49 8.38 -9.80
C ILE A 387 -23.72 9.04 -8.43
N GLY A 388 -23.26 8.39 -7.36
CA GLY A 388 -23.36 8.91 -6.00
C GLY A 388 -22.58 10.21 -5.75
N TYR A 389 -21.55 10.50 -6.55
CA TYR A 389 -20.79 11.75 -6.45
C TYR A 389 -21.45 12.89 -7.23
N ILE A 390 -21.95 12.65 -8.45
CA ILE A 390 -22.70 13.66 -9.21
C ILE A 390 -24.01 14.03 -8.49
N HIS A 391 -24.60 13.08 -7.78
CA HIS A 391 -25.69 13.31 -6.86
C HIS A 391 -25.44 14.38 -5.78
N ILE A 392 -24.18 14.59 -5.36
CA ILE A 392 -23.81 15.63 -4.40
C ILE A 392 -23.75 17.00 -5.10
N LEU A 393 -23.24 17.05 -6.34
CA LEU A 393 -23.30 18.25 -7.19
C LEU A 393 -24.76 18.69 -7.41
N MET A 394 -25.65 17.76 -7.75
CA MET A 394 -27.07 18.09 -7.96
C MET A 394 -27.77 18.57 -6.68
N ASP A 395 -27.38 18.09 -5.50
CA ASP A 395 -27.91 18.64 -4.23
C ASP A 395 -27.39 20.03 -3.92
N TYR A 396 -26.16 20.32 -4.32
CA TYR A 396 -25.59 21.66 -4.15
C TYR A 396 -26.37 22.66 -5.00
N LEU A 397 -26.57 22.35 -6.28
CA LEU A 397 -27.31 23.19 -7.22
C LEU A 397 -28.81 23.24 -6.94
N GLY A 398 -29.45 22.09 -6.71
CA GLY A 398 -30.92 22.03 -6.57
C GLY A 398 -31.44 22.37 -5.17
N ARG A 399 -30.59 22.43 -4.14
CA ARG A 399 -31.07 22.58 -2.75
C ARG A 399 -30.30 23.59 -1.92
N TYR A 400 -28.98 23.51 -1.90
CA TYR A 400 -28.17 24.43 -1.10
C TYR A 400 -28.19 25.83 -1.68
N LEU A 401 -27.81 25.97 -2.96
CA LEU A 401 -27.63 27.26 -3.58
C LEU A 401 -28.93 28.09 -3.68
N PRO A 402 -30.10 27.52 -4.05
CA PRO A 402 -31.36 28.27 -4.06
C PRO A 402 -31.81 28.71 -2.66
N ALA A 403 -31.54 27.89 -1.63
CA ALA A 403 -31.84 28.25 -0.24
C ALA A 403 -30.93 29.39 0.24
N TRP A 404 -29.65 29.36 -0.12
CA TRP A 404 -28.70 30.41 0.21
C TRP A 404 -29.06 31.73 -0.48
N LEU A 405 -29.33 31.71 -1.79
CA LEU A 405 -29.73 32.89 -2.57
C LEU A 405 -31.03 33.52 -2.05
N SER A 406 -32.00 32.71 -1.63
CA SER A 406 -33.26 33.22 -1.05
C SER A 406 -33.06 33.98 0.27
N LYS A 407 -31.96 33.74 0.98
CA LYS A 407 -31.62 34.41 2.24
C LYS A 407 -30.61 35.55 2.08
N HIS A 408 -29.97 35.65 0.91
CA HIS A 408 -28.98 36.69 0.59
C HIS A 408 -29.32 37.34 -0.76
N PRO A 409 -30.52 37.95 -0.90
CA PRO A 409 -30.97 38.55 -2.16
C PRO A 409 -30.09 39.71 -2.63
N GLU A 410 -29.38 40.37 -1.71
CA GLU A 410 -28.49 41.51 -1.99
C GLU A 410 -27.03 41.10 -2.26
N SER A 411 -26.71 39.81 -2.30
CA SER A 411 -25.33 39.32 -2.51
C SER A 411 -24.77 39.55 -3.92
N GLY A 412 -25.63 39.87 -4.90
CA GLY A 412 -25.24 40.04 -6.30
C GLY A 412 -24.80 38.75 -7.02
N ILE A 413 -24.94 37.58 -6.38
CA ILE A 413 -24.57 36.28 -6.95
C ILE A 413 -25.77 35.68 -7.67
N GLU A 414 -25.60 35.34 -8.94
CA GLU A 414 -26.64 34.69 -9.73
C GLU A 414 -26.56 33.15 -9.64
N PHE A 415 -27.69 32.50 -9.91
CA PHE A 415 -27.74 31.04 -10.00
C PHE A 415 -27.12 30.57 -11.33
N PRO A 416 -26.16 29.62 -11.32
CA PRO A 416 -25.52 29.11 -12.54
C PRO A 416 -26.48 28.20 -13.30
N THR A 417 -27.29 28.82 -14.17
CA THR A 417 -28.31 28.16 -14.97
C THR A 417 -27.67 27.39 -16.13
N ASN A 418 -26.61 27.95 -16.70
CA ASN A 418 -25.76 27.28 -17.68
C ASN A 418 -24.49 26.72 -17.02
N ILE A 419 -23.92 25.69 -17.64
CA ILE A 419 -22.70 25.05 -17.11
C ILE A 419 -21.54 26.05 -17.09
N GLU A 420 -21.46 26.94 -18.08
CA GLU A 420 -20.42 27.96 -18.18
C GLU A 420 -20.45 29.03 -17.07
N GLU A 421 -21.58 29.20 -16.39
CA GLU A 421 -21.77 30.17 -15.29
C GLU A 421 -21.24 29.63 -13.94
N PHE A 422 -20.85 28.34 -13.88
CA PHE A 422 -20.30 27.74 -12.67
C PHE A 422 -18.83 28.15 -12.47
N HIS A 423 -18.63 29.32 -11.86
CA HIS A 423 -17.30 29.84 -11.55
C HIS A 423 -16.59 29.11 -10.42
N ARG A 424 -15.31 28.79 -10.66
CA ARG A 424 -14.44 28.10 -9.71
C ARG A 424 -14.33 28.79 -8.35
N SER A 425 -14.04 30.10 -8.34
CA SER A 425 -13.79 30.91 -7.15
C SER A 425 -15.04 31.09 -6.27
N ILE A 426 -16.22 31.03 -6.88
CA ILE A 426 -17.50 31.21 -6.18
C ILE A 426 -18.05 29.86 -5.71
N PHE A 427 -18.13 28.88 -6.62
CA PHE A 427 -18.89 27.65 -6.41
C PHE A 427 -18.05 26.37 -6.26
N TRP A 428 -16.77 26.33 -6.62
CA TRP A 428 -15.95 25.11 -6.54
C TRP A 428 -14.92 25.10 -5.40
N HIS A 429 -13.96 26.03 -5.44
CA HIS A 429 -12.85 26.10 -4.49
C HIS A 429 -12.20 27.50 -4.48
N ARG A 430 -11.89 28.00 -3.28
CA ARG A 430 -11.20 29.29 -3.06
C ARG A 430 -9.74 29.05 -2.70
N THR A 431 -8.85 29.72 -3.43
CA THR A 431 -7.39 29.52 -3.33
C THR A 431 -6.76 30.14 -2.07
N SER A 432 -7.39 31.15 -1.45
CA SER A 432 -6.96 31.73 -0.18
C SER A 432 -8.04 31.55 0.90
N LYS A 433 -7.62 31.22 2.12
CA LYS A 433 -8.51 31.04 3.28
C LYS A 433 -9.17 32.33 3.75
N ASN A 434 -8.65 33.49 3.32
CA ASN A 434 -9.08 34.82 3.77
C ASN A 434 -9.58 35.70 2.62
N THR A 435 -10.04 35.13 1.50
CA THR A 435 -10.62 35.94 0.41
C THR A 435 -11.97 36.51 0.85
N LYS A 436 -11.96 37.73 1.38
CA LYS A 436 -13.14 38.57 1.55
C LYS A 436 -13.35 39.33 0.24
N LEU A 437 -14.45 39.08 -0.47
CA LEU A 437 -14.83 39.98 -1.56
C LEU A 437 -15.44 41.22 -0.90
N THR A 438 -14.97 42.40 -1.28
CA THR A 438 -15.53 43.67 -0.81
C THR A 438 -16.23 44.37 -1.96
N ASN A 439 -17.35 45.01 -1.69
CA ASN A 439 -18.06 45.81 -2.69
C ASN A 439 -17.27 47.09 -2.97
N ASN A 440 -17.10 47.45 -4.24
CA ASN A 440 -16.18 48.54 -4.65
C ASN A 440 -16.69 49.94 -4.27
N GLU A 441 -18.00 50.08 -4.01
CA GLU A 441 -18.61 51.39 -3.69
C GLU A 441 -18.53 51.75 -2.20
N ASP A 442 -18.53 50.77 -1.29
CA ASP A 442 -18.63 51.00 0.16
C ASP A 442 -17.67 50.16 1.02
N ASN A 443 -16.81 49.33 0.40
CA ASN A 443 -15.88 48.41 1.06
C ASN A 443 -16.53 47.40 2.03
N SER A 444 -17.85 47.18 1.93
CA SER A 444 -18.56 46.18 2.73
C SER A 444 -18.22 44.74 2.27
N GLU A 445 -18.17 43.79 3.20
CA GLU A 445 -17.87 42.39 2.92
C GLU A 445 -19.06 41.71 2.23
N VAL A 446 -18.84 41.15 1.04
CA VAL A 446 -19.84 40.42 0.26
C VAL A 446 -19.94 38.99 0.80
N ASP A 447 -21.12 38.62 1.30
CA ASP A 447 -21.40 37.27 1.73
C ASP A 447 -21.37 36.31 0.53
N LEU A 448 -20.65 35.19 0.66
CA LEU A 448 -20.50 34.19 -0.40
C LEU A 448 -21.06 32.83 0.04
N PRO A 449 -21.66 32.02 -0.87
CA PRO A 449 -22.13 30.69 -0.55
C PRO A 449 -20.95 29.77 -0.21
N LEU A 450 -21.20 28.66 0.49
CA LEU A 450 -20.19 27.60 0.58
C LEU A 450 -19.83 27.13 -0.84
N THR A 451 -18.55 26.91 -1.07
CA THR A 451 -18.11 26.20 -2.28
C THR A 451 -18.56 24.74 -2.24
N LEU A 452 -18.68 24.09 -3.39
CA LEU A 452 -19.04 22.67 -3.51
C LEU A 452 -18.06 21.77 -2.75
N MET A 453 -16.79 22.15 -2.67
CA MET A 453 -15.78 21.43 -1.87
C MET A 453 -16.04 21.53 -0.36
N GLN A 454 -16.47 22.70 0.13
CA GLN A 454 -16.89 22.88 1.52
C GLN A 454 -18.22 22.17 1.79
N PHE A 455 -19.16 22.24 0.86
CA PHE A 455 -20.45 21.53 0.94
C PHE A 455 -20.27 20.00 0.98
N TYR A 456 -19.30 19.47 0.23
CA TYR A 456 -18.95 18.06 0.26
C TYR A 456 -18.52 17.59 1.65
N ASP A 457 -17.76 18.42 2.38
CA ASP A 457 -17.27 18.10 3.72
C ASP A 457 -18.39 18.00 4.76
N LEU A 458 -19.53 18.65 4.53
CA LEU A 458 -20.73 18.49 5.36
C LEU A 458 -21.38 17.11 5.19
N LYS A 459 -21.17 16.46 4.04
CA LYS A 459 -21.87 15.21 3.66
C LYS A 459 -20.99 13.96 3.71
N ARG A 460 -19.69 14.08 3.47
CA ARG A 460 -18.78 12.93 3.27
C ARG A 460 -17.41 13.19 3.87
N SER A 461 -16.70 12.10 4.19
CA SER A 461 -15.34 12.18 4.72
C SER A 461 -14.32 12.63 3.67
N ILE A 462 -13.24 13.26 4.12
CA ILE A 462 -12.11 13.67 3.26
C ILE A 462 -11.48 12.51 2.45
N LYS A 463 -11.59 11.25 2.92
CA LYS A 463 -11.02 10.06 2.25
C LYS A 463 -11.62 9.78 0.88
N THR A 464 -12.86 10.19 0.63
CA THR A 464 -13.57 9.98 -0.64
C THR A 464 -13.51 11.20 -1.56
N LYS A 465 -12.91 12.30 -1.11
CA LYS A 465 -12.89 13.60 -1.78
C LYS A 465 -12.14 13.57 -3.12
N ALA A 466 -11.01 12.86 -3.21
CA ALA A 466 -10.28 12.69 -4.46
C ALA A 466 -11.14 12.04 -5.57
N HIS A 467 -11.89 10.99 -5.23
CA HIS A 467 -12.78 10.33 -6.20
C HIS A 467 -13.93 11.26 -6.62
N PHE A 468 -14.47 12.04 -5.67
CA PHE A 468 -15.48 13.06 -5.97
C PHE A 468 -14.95 14.12 -6.96
N ILE A 469 -13.76 14.66 -6.72
CA ILE A 469 -13.11 15.64 -7.60
C ILE A 469 -12.95 15.09 -9.02
N PHE A 470 -12.43 13.87 -9.15
CA PHE A 470 -12.28 13.24 -10.47
C PHE A 470 -13.62 12.98 -11.17
N SER A 471 -14.67 12.62 -10.40
CA SER A 471 -16.01 12.39 -10.96
C SER A 471 -16.62 13.70 -11.47
N VAL A 472 -16.50 14.79 -10.70
CA VAL A 472 -17.02 16.11 -11.09
C VAL A 472 -16.20 16.72 -12.23
N TRP A 473 -14.86 16.60 -12.21
CA TRP A 473 -14.01 16.99 -13.34
C TRP A 473 -14.44 16.31 -14.64
N ARG A 474 -14.62 14.98 -14.60
CA ARG A 474 -15.08 14.20 -15.77
C ARG A 474 -16.46 14.65 -16.25
N PHE A 475 -17.38 14.95 -15.33
CA PHE A 475 -18.69 15.50 -15.68
C PHE A 475 -18.57 16.78 -16.51
N PHE A 476 -17.72 17.73 -16.09
CA PHE A 476 -17.48 18.95 -16.85
C PHE A 476 -16.74 18.72 -18.18
N GLU A 477 -15.75 17.82 -18.23
CA GLU A 477 -15.07 17.47 -19.49
C GLU A 477 -16.04 16.88 -20.53
N ILE A 478 -16.95 16.01 -20.09
CA ILE A 478 -17.97 15.41 -20.96
C ILE A 478 -18.95 16.49 -21.45
N ALA A 479 -19.34 17.45 -20.61
CA ALA A 479 -20.16 18.56 -21.04
C ALA A 479 -19.45 19.44 -22.09
N ILE A 480 -18.15 19.76 -21.86
CA ILE A 480 -17.32 20.54 -22.80
C ILE A 480 -17.16 19.83 -24.14
N ALA A 481 -16.90 18.51 -24.11
CA ALA A 481 -16.74 17.69 -25.30
C ALA A 481 -18.03 17.60 -26.15
N ASN A 482 -19.20 17.80 -25.53
CA ASN A 482 -20.51 17.78 -26.20
C ASN A 482 -21.16 19.18 -26.20
N SER A 483 -20.35 20.25 -26.27
CA SER A 483 -20.82 21.64 -26.23
C SER A 483 -21.91 21.98 -27.26
N SER A 484 -21.88 21.35 -28.44
CA SER A 484 -22.85 21.55 -29.52
C SER A 484 -24.20 20.83 -29.33
N ASP A 485 -24.34 20.00 -28.30
CA ASP A 485 -25.60 19.29 -28.04
C ASP A 485 -26.72 20.28 -27.73
N LEU A 486 -27.89 20.06 -28.33
CA LEU A 486 -29.05 20.93 -28.11
C LEU A 486 -29.75 20.57 -26.78
N LEU A 487 -30.06 21.61 -26.02
CA LEU A 487 -30.99 21.58 -24.89
C LEU A 487 -32.44 21.52 -25.40
N PRO A 488 -33.41 21.10 -24.57
CA PRO A 488 -34.82 21.06 -24.95
C PRO A 488 -35.41 22.39 -25.43
N ASN A 489 -34.80 23.52 -25.07
CA ASN A 489 -35.19 24.87 -25.48
C ASN A 489 -34.49 25.37 -26.76
N GLY A 490 -33.73 24.51 -27.44
CA GLY A 490 -33.04 24.84 -28.70
C GLY A 490 -31.70 25.57 -28.55
N LYS A 491 -31.27 25.89 -27.33
CA LYS A 491 -29.91 26.44 -27.07
C LYS A 491 -28.87 25.31 -27.06
N VAL A 492 -27.62 25.64 -27.38
CA VAL A 492 -26.49 24.70 -27.24
C VAL A 492 -26.10 24.53 -25.77
N LEU A 493 -25.54 23.36 -25.42
CA LEU A 493 -25.15 23.02 -24.05
C LEU A 493 -24.09 23.98 -23.48
N ILE A 494 -23.17 24.45 -24.32
CA ILE A 494 -22.19 25.49 -23.98
C ILE A 494 -22.03 26.43 -25.17
N SER A 495 -22.23 27.72 -24.94
CA SER A 495 -22.31 28.72 -26.00
C SER A 495 -20.98 29.42 -26.35
N GLY A 496 -19.92 29.23 -25.56
CA GLY A 496 -18.61 29.87 -25.74
C GLY A 496 -17.40 29.07 -25.22
N PRO A 497 -16.17 29.63 -25.27
CA PRO A 497 -14.97 28.96 -24.78
C PRO A 497 -14.97 28.85 -23.25
N TYR A 498 -15.45 27.71 -22.74
CA TYR A 498 -15.51 27.41 -21.31
C TYR A 498 -14.38 26.47 -20.89
N LYS A 499 -13.74 26.78 -19.76
CA LYS A 499 -12.69 25.94 -19.15
C LYS A 499 -13.24 25.24 -17.93
N ASN A 500 -12.85 23.98 -17.75
CA ASN A 500 -13.28 23.18 -16.62
C ASN A 500 -12.93 23.89 -15.29
N PRO A 501 -13.92 24.14 -14.41
CA PRO A 501 -13.69 24.82 -13.15
C PRO A 501 -12.94 23.93 -12.14
N VAL A 502 -12.85 22.62 -12.42
CA VAL A 502 -12.16 21.61 -11.61
C VAL A 502 -10.82 21.26 -12.23
N HIS A 503 -9.77 21.23 -11.41
CA HIS A 503 -8.44 20.79 -11.80
C HIS A 503 -7.99 19.65 -10.87
N PRO A 504 -8.03 18.38 -11.31
CA PRO A 504 -7.83 17.23 -10.44
C PRO A 504 -6.54 17.26 -9.61
N GLU A 505 -5.45 17.76 -10.17
CA GLU A 505 -4.16 17.81 -9.48
C GLU A 505 -4.03 18.96 -8.48
N LEU A 506 -4.72 20.09 -8.73
CA LEU A 506 -4.68 21.27 -7.86
C LEU A 506 -5.69 21.12 -6.72
N ASP A 507 -6.85 20.50 -7.00
CA ASP A 507 -7.97 20.40 -6.07
C ASP A 507 -7.92 19.15 -5.20
N SER A 508 -7.24 18.11 -5.66
CA SER A 508 -7.10 16.88 -4.90
C SER A 508 -6.23 17.14 -3.68
N PRO A 509 -6.72 16.87 -2.45
CA PRO A 509 -5.88 16.87 -1.26
C PRO A 509 -4.87 15.71 -1.24
N GLY A 510 -4.62 15.08 -2.39
CA GLY A 510 -4.07 13.74 -2.54
C GLY A 510 -5.08 12.66 -2.14
N SER A 511 -4.82 11.43 -2.58
CA SER A 511 -5.27 10.29 -1.79
C SER A 511 -4.58 10.44 -0.43
N GLY A 512 -5.31 10.95 0.57
CA GLY A 512 -4.77 11.16 1.91
C GLY A 512 -3.91 9.95 2.32
N PRO A 513 -2.82 10.16 3.07
CA PRO A 513 -1.80 9.15 3.29
C PRO A 513 -2.48 7.83 3.62
N SER A 514 -2.21 6.79 2.81
CA SER A 514 -2.49 5.39 3.18
C SER A 514 -2.08 5.28 4.64
N GLY A 515 -3.06 5.12 5.55
CA GLY A 515 -2.96 5.59 6.93
C GLY A 515 -1.55 5.42 7.44
N LYS A 516 -0.87 6.55 7.78
CA LYS A 516 0.59 6.62 8.05
C LYS A 516 1.03 5.26 8.57
N SER A 517 1.58 4.42 7.70
CA SER A 517 2.40 3.34 8.22
C SER A 517 3.46 4.11 8.98
N ASP A 518 3.62 3.82 10.26
CA ASP A 518 4.68 4.38 11.08
C ASP A 518 6.00 3.95 10.43
N LYS A 519 6.41 4.71 9.40
CA LYS A 519 7.70 4.66 8.72
C LYS A 519 8.71 5.38 9.61
N VAL A 520 8.57 5.21 10.93
CA VAL A 520 9.43 5.81 11.93
C VAL A 520 10.77 5.12 11.77
N PRO A 521 11.81 5.82 11.27
CA PRO A 521 13.12 5.22 11.13
C PRO A 521 13.63 4.74 12.49
N LEU A 522 14.42 3.67 12.52
CA LEU A 522 15.20 3.33 13.71
C LEU A 522 16.06 4.54 14.12
N PRO A 523 16.29 4.74 15.44
CA PRO A 523 17.20 5.77 15.93
C PRO A 523 18.56 5.65 15.26
N ILE A 524 19.10 6.76 14.77
CA ILE A 524 20.26 6.72 13.88
C ILE A 524 21.50 6.15 14.59
N ASN A 525 21.69 6.46 15.88
CA ASN A 525 22.79 5.94 16.70
C ASN A 525 22.73 4.41 16.88
N SER A 526 21.57 3.77 16.66
CA SER A 526 21.42 2.32 16.77
C SER A 526 21.89 1.56 15.50
N MET A 527 22.22 2.27 14.41
CA MET A 527 22.43 1.68 13.09
C MET A 527 23.59 0.69 13.03
N MET A 528 24.76 1.06 13.56
CA MET A 528 25.93 0.16 13.56
C MET A 528 25.64 -1.13 14.32
N MET A 529 24.91 -1.02 15.44
CA MET A 529 24.61 -2.14 16.31
C MET A 529 23.50 -3.04 15.73
N VAL A 530 22.46 -2.49 15.10
CA VAL A 530 21.40 -3.30 14.46
C VAL A 530 21.94 -4.04 13.23
N GLU A 531 22.80 -3.40 12.43
CA GLU A 531 23.47 -4.05 11.31
C GLU A 531 24.33 -5.24 11.78
N ALA A 532 25.09 -5.04 12.85
CA ALA A 532 25.93 -6.10 13.43
C ALA A 532 25.09 -7.20 14.09
N TYR A 533 23.99 -6.85 14.76
CA TYR A 533 23.06 -7.81 15.37
C TYR A 533 22.35 -8.68 14.33
N MET A 534 21.91 -8.11 13.21
CA MET A 534 21.29 -8.87 12.11
C MET A 534 22.27 -9.88 11.50
N LEU A 535 23.54 -9.52 11.35
CA LEU A 535 24.59 -10.44 10.89
C LEU A 535 24.91 -11.51 11.96
N ALA A 536 24.86 -11.16 13.25
CA ALA A 536 25.02 -12.10 14.35
C ALA A 536 23.90 -13.16 14.35
N LEU A 537 22.64 -12.75 14.16
CA LEU A 537 21.53 -13.68 14.00
C LEU A 537 21.73 -14.62 12.80
N ASP A 538 22.23 -14.12 11.67
CA ASP A 538 22.54 -14.99 10.53
C ASP A 538 23.63 -16.02 10.87
N ALA A 539 24.75 -15.57 11.44
CA ALA A 539 25.87 -16.44 11.80
C ALA A 539 25.49 -17.51 12.82
N VAL A 540 24.79 -17.13 13.90
CA VAL A 540 24.26 -18.08 14.89
C VAL A 540 23.27 -19.04 14.23
N GLY A 541 22.39 -18.54 13.37
CA GLY A 541 21.45 -19.36 12.62
C GLY A 541 22.12 -20.39 11.70
N VAL A 542 23.23 -20.03 11.07
CA VAL A 542 24.04 -20.93 10.21
C VAL A 542 24.68 -22.03 11.04
N GLU A 543 25.28 -21.69 12.19
CA GLU A 543 25.85 -22.69 13.10
C GLU A 543 24.80 -23.66 13.62
N LEU A 544 23.63 -23.16 14.03
CA LEU A 544 22.49 -23.99 14.42
C LEU A 544 22.02 -24.87 13.26
N GLN A 545 21.88 -24.31 12.05
CA GLN A 545 21.49 -25.05 10.86
C GLN A 545 22.47 -26.19 10.56
N HIS A 546 23.77 -25.92 10.61
CA HIS A 546 24.82 -26.92 10.41
C HIS A 546 24.77 -28.02 11.47
N LYS A 547 24.68 -27.67 12.76
CA LYS A 547 24.57 -28.63 13.86
C LYS A 547 23.32 -29.51 13.76
N CYS A 548 22.17 -28.94 13.37
CA CYS A 548 20.94 -29.71 13.14
C CYS A 548 21.08 -30.68 11.96
N ILE A 549 21.57 -30.21 10.81
CA ILE A 549 21.69 -31.05 9.59
C ILE A 549 22.70 -32.18 9.79
N LYS A 550 23.83 -31.93 10.46
CA LYS A 550 24.86 -32.93 10.74
C LYS A 550 24.51 -33.90 11.86
N GLY A 551 23.38 -33.71 12.55
CA GLY A 551 22.96 -34.56 13.67
C GLY A 551 23.81 -34.37 14.93
N LEU A 552 24.44 -33.19 15.10
CA LEU A 552 25.18 -32.82 16.31
C LEU A 552 24.25 -32.40 17.46
N LEU A 553 22.96 -32.22 17.17
CA LEU A 553 21.90 -31.95 18.14
C LEU A 553 20.87 -33.07 18.08
N SER A 554 20.38 -33.52 19.24
CA SER A 554 19.34 -34.54 19.30
C SER A 554 18.01 -34.00 18.77
N PHE A 555 17.08 -34.90 18.40
CA PHE A 555 15.73 -34.47 18.01
C PHE A 555 15.06 -33.63 19.10
N GLN A 556 15.24 -34.00 20.38
CA GLN A 556 14.71 -33.25 21.51
C GLN A 556 15.34 -31.85 21.59
N ASP A 557 16.66 -31.73 21.41
CA ASP A 557 17.33 -30.42 21.38
C ASP A 557 16.76 -29.51 20.28
N THR A 558 16.55 -30.07 19.08
CA THR A 558 15.97 -29.30 17.95
C THR A 558 14.49 -28.93 18.17
N LEU A 559 13.73 -29.77 18.89
CA LEU A 559 12.35 -29.48 19.28
C LEU A 559 12.29 -28.38 20.34
N ASP A 560 13.19 -28.42 21.32
CA ASP A 560 13.32 -27.40 22.36
C ASP A 560 13.73 -26.06 21.76
N LEU A 561 14.72 -26.05 20.86
CA LEU A 561 15.15 -24.88 20.10
C LEU A 561 14.02 -24.28 19.26
N LYS A 562 13.17 -25.11 18.64
CA LYS A 562 12.01 -24.63 17.89
C LYS A 562 10.98 -23.93 18.79
N ASN A 563 10.73 -24.48 19.98
CA ASN A 563 9.68 -24.03 20.88
C ASN A 563 10.13 -22.89 21.80
N SER A 564 11.44 -22.63 21.90
CA SER A 564 11.98 -21.56 22.72
C SER A 564 11.76 -20.18 22.09
N VAL A 565 11.42 -19.20 22.93
CA VAL A 565 11.36 -17.79 22.51
C VAL A 565 12.77 -17.20 22.43
N TRP A 566 13.65 -17.61 23.35
CA TRP A 566 15.05 -17.24 23.43
C TRP A 566 15.91 -18.49 23.31
N ILE A 567 16.98 -18.39 22.52
CA ILE A 567 17.99 -19.42 22.35
C ILE A 567 19.21 -19.00 23.16
N ASP A 568 19.51 -19.76 24.21
CA ASP A 568 20.80 -19.71 24.90
C ASP A 568 21.84 -20.35 23.98
N ILE A 569 22.75 -19.55 23.42
CA ILE A 569 23.69 -20.03 22.40
C ILE A 569 24.87 -20.77 23.04
N GLU A 570 25.22 -20.45 24.28
CA GLU A 570 26.28 -21.11 25.05
C GLU A 570 25.88 -22.55 25.37
N LYS A 571 24.60 -22.80 25.72
CA LYS A 571 24.05 -24.16 25.92
C LYS A 571 24.30 -25.10 24.74
N TYR A 572 24.35 -24.57 23.51
CA TYR A 572 24.56 -25.36 22.29
C TYR A 572 25.99 -25.27 21.74
N GLY A 573 26.94 -24.79 22.56
CA GLY A 573 28.35 -24.67 22.21
C GLY A 573 28.59 -23.73 21.04
N ILE A 574 27.89 -22.59 21.03
CA ILE A 574 28.09 -21.49 20.08
C ILE A 574 28.54 -20.27 20.89
N SER A 575 29.69 -19.71 20.54
CA SER A 575 30.19 -18.45 21.09
C SER A 575 30.20 -17.39 19.99
N TYR A 576 29.60 -16.23 20.26
CA TYR A 576 29.55 -15.14 19.29
C TYR A 576 29.60 -13.78 19.99
N SER A 577 30.44 -12.88 19.47
CA SER A 577 30.54 -11.50 19.93
C SER A 577 30.29 -10.53 18.76
N ILE A 578 29.46 -9.52 19.00
CA ILE A 578 29.31 -8.40 18.08
C ILE A 578 30.57 -7.54 18.14
N LYS A 579 31.21 -7.30 17.00
CA LYS A 579 32.37 -6.41 16.89
C LYS A 579 31.98 -5.09 16.23
N LEU A 580 32.15 -3.98 16.95
CA LEU A 580 31.94 -2.62 16.45
C LEU A 580 33.30 -1.93 16.31
N TRP A 581 33.57 -1.38 15.14
CA TRP A 581 34.86 -0.74 14.82
C TRP A 581 34.73 0.77 14.92
N ASN A 582 35.70 1.42 15.56
CA ASN A 582 35.79 2.88 15.54
C ASN A 582 36.17 3.35 14.10
N PRO A 583 35.35 4.20 13.45
CA PRO A 583 35.65 4.71 12.12
C PRO A 583 36.86 5.67 12.07
N ASP A 584 37.22 6.30 13.20
CA ASP A 584 38.32 7.28 13.28
C ASP A 584 39.70 6.63 13.54
N GLY A 585 39.74 5.31 13.78
CA GLY A 585 40.97 4.55 13.99
C GLY A 585 40.72 3.05 14.08
N SER A 586 41.34 2.27 13.19
CA SER A 586 41.18 0.81 13.11
C SER A 586 41.71 0.02 14.31
N SER A 587 42.29 0.70 15.30
CA SER A 587 42.93 0.12 16.49
C SER A 587 41.99 -0.07 17.68
N GLU A 588 40.82 0.58 17.70
CA GLU A 588 39.82 0.41 18.76
C GLU A 588 38.60 -0.34 18.22
N ALA A 589 38.49 -1.61 18.60
CA ALA A 589 37.32 -2.45 18.36
C ALA A 589 36.63 -2.74 19.69
N MET A 590 35.32 -2.56 19.72
CA MET A 590 34.48 -2.90 20.86
C MET A 590 33.80 -4.23 20.62
N GLU A 591 33.90 -5.15 21.59
CA GLU A 591 33.26 -6.45 21.53
C GLU A 591 32.13 -6.57 22.55
N ILE A 592 30.96 -7.00 22.07
CA ILE A 592 29.76 -7.23 22.89
C ILE A 592 29.41 -8.72 22.80
N PRO A 593 29.67 -9.52 23.86
CA PRO A 593 29.39 -10.96 23.83
C PRO A 593 27.89 -11.24 23.87
N LEU A 594 27.42 -12.16 23.04
CA LEU A 594 26.03 -12.62 23.03
C LEU A 594 25.92 -13.94 23.81
N LYS A 595 25.14 -13.93 24.90
CA LYS A 595 24.82 -15.15 25.67
C LYS A 595 23.57 -15.86 25.15
N LYS A 596 22.59 -15.06 24.70
CA LYS A 596 21.33 -15.54 24.14
C LYS A 596 20.91 -14.67 22.96
N VAL A 597 20.11 -15.26 22.06
CA VAL A 597 19.47 -14.55 20.95
C VAL A 597 17.98 -14.85 20.92
N ILE A 598 17.18 -13.92 20.41
CA ILE A 598 15.76 -14.18 20.19
C ILE A 598 15.61 -15.21 19.06
N ASN A 599 14.66 -16.13 19.17
CA ASN A 599 14.38 -17.11 18.13
C ASN A 599 13.62 -16.48 16.95
N ALA A 600 14.35 -15.78 16.08
CA ALA A 600 13.80 -15.13 14.89
C ALA A 600 13.59 -16.08 13.70
N TYR A 601 13.93 -17.36 13.84
CA TYR A 601 13.91 -18.33 12.73
C TYR A 601 12.56 -19.03 12.61
N SER A 602 12.25 -19.49 11.40
CA SER A 602 11.15 -20.44 11.19
C SER A 602 11.73 -21.85 11.17
N TRP A 603 11.09 -22.83 11.81
CA TRP A 603 11.66 -24.17 11.96
C TRP A 603 10.91 -25.18 11.12
N LYS A 604 11.64 -25.96 10.30
CA LYS A 604 11.05 -26.96 9.41
C LYS A 604 11.58 -28.35 9.76
N ASN A 605 10.67 -29.27 10.06
CA ASN A 605 10.97 -30.70 10.09
C ASN A 605 10.85 -31.28 8.68
N GLU A 606 11.94 -31.82 8.16
CA GLU A 606 12.00 -32.54 6.90
C GLU A 606 13.29 -33.38 6.85
N LYS A 607 13.38 -34.29 5.87
CA LYS A 607 14.62 -34.98 5.55
C LYS A 607 15.45 -34.12 4.59
N PHE A 608 16.50 -33.48 5.10
CA PHE A 608 17.45 -32.70 4.31
C PHE A 608 18.45 -33.63 3.62
N LYS A 609 19.09 -33.18 2.53
CA LYS A 609 19.98 -34.07 1.76
C LYS A 609 21.16 -34.58 2.57
N SER A 610 21.72 -33.72 3.41
CA SER A 610 22.87 -34.05 4.26
C SER A 610 22.48 -34.55 5.66
N SER A 611 21.18 -34.77 5.95
CA SER A 611 20.72 -35.26 7.25
C SER A 611 20.44 -36.77 7.25
N ASN A 612 20.76 -37.42 8.36
CA ASN A 612 20.57 -38.87 8.53
C ASN A 612 19.09 -39.28 8.71
N GLY A 613 18.20 -38.32 8.95
CA GLY A 613 16.77 -38.53 9.18
C GLY A 613 15.98 -37.24 9.10
N GLU A 614 14.71 -37.30 9.51
CA GLU A 614 13.87 -36.12 9.70
C GLU A 614 14.35 -35.32 10.92
N VAL A 615 14.66 -34.05 10.73
CA VAL A 615 15.18 -33.17 11.78
C VAL A 615 14.60 -31.76 11.64
N TYR A 616 14.36 -31.08 12.75
CA TYR A 616 13.99 -29.66 12.74
C TYR A 616 15.22 -28.79 12.46
N VAL A 617 15.15 -27.98 11.41
CA VAL A 617 16.24 -27.08 11.01
C VAL A 617 15.73 -25.63 10.97
N PRO A 618 16.51 -24.65 11.48
CA PRO A 618 16.15 -23.25 11.38
C PRO A 618 16.27 -22.76 9.93
N TRP A 619 15.24 -22.04 9.49
CA TRP A 619 15.06 -21.50 8.16
C TRP A 619 15.32 -20.00 8.17
N LEU A 620 16.44 -19.59 7.55
CA LEU A 620 17.00 -18.25 7.72
C LEU A 620 16.46 -17.22 6.70
N SER A 621 15.74 -17.66 5.67
CA SER A 621 15.33 -16.79 4.54
C SER A 621 14.71 -15.46 4.95
N GLN A 622 13.87 -15.44 6.00
CA GLN A 622 13.19 -14.23 6.44
C GLN A 622 14.15 -13.22 7.09
N VAL A 623 15.07 -13.71 7.93
CA VAL A 623 16.12 -12.89 8.55
C VAL A 623 17.00 -12.31 7.43
N ARG A 624 17.49 -13.17 6.53
CA ARG A 624 18.34 -12.77 5.39
C ARG A 624 17.68 -11.76 4.46
N MET A 625 16.39 -11.94 4.16
CA MET A 625 15.62 -10.99 3.35
C MET A 625 15.50 -9.61 4.04
N LEU A 626 15.25 -9.59 5.34
CA LEU A 626 15.22 -8.35 6.14
C LEU A 626 16.61 -7.71 6.22
N THR A 627 17.68 -8.50 6.34
CA THR A 627 19.08 -8.04 6.27
C THR A 627 19.34 -7.33 4.93
N VAL A 628 18.96 -7.94 3.81
CA VAL A 628 19.13 -7.27 2.49
C VAL A 628 18.40 -5.94 2.46
N ALA A 629 17.17 -5.87 2.96
CA ALA A 629 16.41 -4.62 3.00
C ALA A 629 17.09 -3.55 3.87
N LEU A 630 17.61 -3.92 5.05
CA LEU A 630 18.35 -3.03 5.95
C LEU A 630 19.61 -2.47 5.29
N PHE A 631 20.39 -3.29 4.60
CA PHE A 631 21.69 -2.88 4.04
C PHE A 631 21.62 -2.21 2.67
N SER A 632 20.51 -2.36 1.93
CA SER A 632 20.38 -1.85 0.55
C SER A 632 19.32 -0.76 0.36
N GLY A 633 18.40 -0.58 1.33
CA GLY A 633 17.27 0.35 1.20
C GLY A 633 16.21 -0.12 0.18
N LEU A 634 16.27 -1.37 -0.28
CA LEU A 634 15.29 -1.91 -1.22
C LEU A 634 13.89 -2.02 -0.60
N ARG A 635 12.85 -1.98 -1.45
CA ARG A 635 11.49 -2.34 -1.03
C ARG A 635 11.50 -3.81 -0.64
N LEU A 636 10.78 -4.19 0.41
CA LEU A 636 10.70 -5.60 0.83
C LEU A 636 10.16 -6.52 -0.27
N GLN A 637 9.23 -6.04 -1.09
CA GLN A 637 8.79 -6.75 -2.29
C GLN A 637 9.95 -7.05 -3.27
N ASN A 638 10.87 -6.11 -3.47
CA ASN A 638 12.05 -6.36 -4.32
C ASN A 638 12.93 -7.46 -3.71
N CYS A 639 13.14 -7.44 -2.39
CA CYS A 639 13.91 -8.46 -1.69
C CYS A 639 13.22 -9.84 -1.76
N GLN A 640 11.90 -9.87 -1.52
CA GLN A 640 11.06 -11.07 -1.50
C GLN A 640 11.07 -11.83 -2.84
N TRP A 641 11.18 -11.09 -3.95
CA TRP A 641 11.12 -11.62 -5.31
C TRP A 641 12.47 -11.72 -6.03
N LEU A 642 13.59 -11.62 -5.31
CA LEU A 642 14.92 -11.89 -5.86
C LEU A 642 14.96 -13.29 -6.49
N ASP A 643 15.48 -13.41 -7.70
CA ASP A 643 15.61 -14.70 -8.38
C ASP A 643 16.94 -15.37 -8.07
N VAL A 644 16.88 -16.60 -7.55
CA VAL A 644 18.04 -17.43 -7.18
C VAL A 644 19.04 -17.64 -8.32
N ARG A 645 18.59 -17.50 -9.58
CA ARG A 645 19.42 -17.70 -10.78
C ARG A 645 20.17 -16.47 -11.23
N SER A 646 19.79 -15.27 -10.78
CA SER A 646 20.27 -14.02 -11.41
C SER A 646 20.73 -12.93 -10.45
N PHE A 647 20.47 -13.03 -9.16
CA PHE A 647 20.78 -11.96 -8.20
C PHE A 647 22.28 -11.59 -8.18
N ASP A 648 23.17 -12.54 -8.47
CA ASP A 648 24.62 -12.38 -8.49
C ASP A 648 25.20 -12.24 -9.92
N LYS A 649 24.38 -11.91 -10.92
CA LYS A 649 24.80 -11.79 -12.33
C LYS A 649 26.03 -10.87 -12.54
N TYR A 650 26.15 -9.83 -11.72
CA TYR A 650 27.24 -8.85 -11.78
C TYR A 650 28.18 -8.94 -10.57
N TYR A 651 28.14 -10.05 -9.83
CA TYR A 651 29.02 -10.28 -8.70
C TYR A 651 30.39 -10.74 -9.19
N ASP A 652 31.44 -10.03 -8.77
CA ASP A 652 32.82 -10.40 -9.01
C ASP A 652 33.48 -10.78 -7.68
N HIS A 653 33.89 -12.05 -7.57
CA HIS A 653 34.55 -12.55 -6.37
C HIS A 653 35.99 -12.05 -6.22
N SER A 654 36.67 -11.72 -7.33
CA SER A 654 38.08 -11.31 -7.31
C SER A 654 38.31 -9.97 -6.61
N LEU A 655 37.29 -9.11 -6.60
CA LEU A 655 37.32 -7.80 -5.97
C LEU A 655 37.04 -7.84 -4.45
N ARG A 656 36.77 -9.03 -3.91
CA ARG A 656 36.53 -9.23 -2.48
C ARG A 656 37.80 -8.94 -1.69
N GLY A 657 37.70 -8.03 -0.72
CA GLY A 657 38.83 -7.59 0.11
C GLY A 657 39.49 -6.31 -0.42
N SER A 658 39.42 -6.04 -1.72
CA SER A 658 39.82 -4.77 -2.33
C SER A 658 38.69 -3.73 -2.29
N LEU A 659 37.44 -4.17 -2.39
CA LEU A 659 36.25 -3.32 -2.30
C LEU A 659 35.34 -3.76 -1.16
N SER A 660 34.65 -2.79 -0.55
CA SER A 660 33.71 -3.05 0.56
C SER A 660 32.30 -3.45 0.08
N SER A 661 31.97 -3.18 -1.19
CA SER A 661 30.64 -3.42 -1.77
C SER A 661 30.72 -4.00 -3.19
N CYS A 662 29.66 -4.73 -3.57
CA CYS A 662 29.47 -5.41 -4.84
C CYS A 662 28.08 -5.06 -5.44
N ILE A 663 27.75 -5.65 -6.59
CA ILE A 663 26.47 -5.39 -7.28
C ILE A 663 25.49 -6.55 -7.09
N LEU A 664 24.31 -6.23 -6.54
CA LEU A 664 23.11 -7.06 -6.52
C LEU A 664 22.23 -6.72 -7.72
N TYR A 665 21.83 -7.74 -8.48
CA TYR A 665 20.86 -7.60 -9.56
C TYR A 665 19.43 -7.79 -9.04
N VAL A 666 18.61 -6.75 -9.17
CA VAL A 666 17.19 -6.78 -8.81
C VAL A 666 16.35 -7.00 -10.06
N ASN A 667 15.67 -8.14 -10.14
CA ASN A 667 14.90 -8.59 -11.31
C ASN A 667 13.47 -8.03 -11.40
N THR A 668 12.96 -7.35 -10.37
CA THR A 668 11.59 -6.83 -10.31
C THR A 668 11.52 -5.38 -9.86
N ASP A 669 10.60 -4.60 -10.43
CA ASP A 669 10.23 -3.26 -9.98
C ASP A 669 8.75 -2.94 -10.29
N LYS A 670 8.24 -1.76 -9.91
CA LYS A 670 6.87 -1.36 -10.28
C LYS A 670 6.70 -1.11 -11.78
N ASN A 671 7.78 -0.72 -12.45
CA ASN A 671 7.75 -0.26 -13.84
C ASN A 671 8.06 -1.37 -14.86
N GLY A 672 8.36 -2.60 -14.43
CA GLY A 672 8.79 -3.67 -15.34
C GLY A 672 10.30 -3.82 -15.49
N ASN A 673 11.09 -2.86 -14.99
CA ASN A 673 12.53 -2.80 -15.24
C ASN A 673 13.35 -3.51 -14.16
N SER A 674 14.40 -4.22 -14.58
CA SER A 674 15.46 -4.70 -13.69
C SER A 674 16.52 -3.62 -13.45
N ARG A 675 17.23 -3.67 -12.32
CA ARG A 675 18.34 -2.73 -12.05
C ARG A 675 19.48 -3.32 -11.21
N PRO A 676 20.74 -2.91 -11.46
CA PRO A 676 21.85 -3.17 -10.55
C PRO A 676 21.75 -2.25 -9.32
N VAL A 677 22.12 -2.77 -8.15
CA VAL A 677 22.03 -2.11 -6.85
C VAL A 677 23.28 -2.43 -6.05
N THR A 678 23.86 -1.45 -5.34
CA THR A 678 25.07 -1.68 -4.54
C THR A 678 24.73 -2.40 -3.24
N LEU A 679 25.48 -3.44 -2.89
CA LEU A 679 25.30 -4.24 -1.68
C LEU A 679 26.66 -4.58 -1.06
N PRO A 680 26.85 -4.47 0.27
CA PRO A 680 28.11 -4.89 0.90
C PRO A 680 28.43 -6.37 0.65
N TYR A 681 29.71 -6.69 0.45
CA TYR A 681 30.14 -8.09 0.20
C TYR A 681 29.66 -9.05 1.27
N LYS A 682 29.73 -8.64 2.54
CA LYS A 682 29.25 -9.42 3.69
C LYS A 682 27.78 -9.84 3.58
N VAL A 683 26.94 -9.04 2.92
CA VAL A 683 25.52 -9.37 2.72
C VAL A 683 25.32 -10.21 1.47
N MET A 684 26.16 -10.03 0.44
CA MET A 684 26.16 -10.94 -0.71
C MET A 684 26.53 -12.36 -0.30
N ASP A 685 27.46 -12.54 0.64
CA ASP A 685 27.80 -13.84 1.20
C ASP A 685 26.60 -14.54 1.83
N VAL A 686 25.78 -13.79 2.57
CA VAL A 686 24.52 -14.28 3.16
C VAL A 686 23.56 -14.78 2.06
N LEU A 687 23.48 -14.08 0.93
CA LEU A 687 22.65 -14.50 -0.22
C LEU A 687 23.20 -15.76 -0.91
N LEU A 688 24.53 -15.85 -1.04
CA LEU A 688 25.19 -17.03 -1.60
C LEU A 688 24.97 -18.27 -0.72
N GLN A 689 25.03 -18.11 0.60
CA GLN A 689 24.69 -19.17 1.55
C GLN A 689 23.20 -19.56 1.48
N GLU A 690 22.29 -18.60 1.30
CA GLU A 690 20.87 -18.90 1.08
C GLU A 690 20.65 -19.72 -0.18
N ARG A 691 21.30 -19.33 -1.29
CA ARG A 691 21.27 -20.10 -2.53
C ARG A 691 21.80 -21.51 -2.30
N HIS A 692 22.92 -21.66 -1.59
CA HIS A 692 23.49 -22.96 -1.28
C HIS A 692 22.49 -23.83 -0.50
N PHE A 693 21.91 -23.32 0.59
CA PHE A 693 20.91 -24.03 1.38
C PHE A 693 19.70 -24.44 0.54
N GLN A 694 19.11 -23.52 -0.21
CA GLN A 694 17.89 -23.77 -0.99
C GLN A 694 18.07 -24.75 -2.17
N THR A 695 19.29 -24.85 -2.72
CA THR A 695 19.57 -25.66 -3.92
C THR A 695 20.30 -26.97 -3.60
N LYS A 696 21.20 -26.95 -2.62
CA LYS A 696 22.04 -28.10 -2.25
C LYS A 696 21.44 -28.88 -1.09
N GLU A 697 21.01 -28.22 -0.01
CA GLU A 697 20.51 -28.89 1.19
C GLU A 697 19.02 -29.20 1.13
N TYR A 698 18.21 -28.26 0.66
CA TYR A 698 16.76 -28.46 0.57
C TYR A 698 16.40 -29.35 -0.63
N GLY A 699 15.82 -30.52 -0.34
CA GLY A 699 15.59 -31.59 -1.33
C GLY A 699 14.62 -31.27 -2.47
N LYS A 700 13.74 -30.26 -2.30
CA LYS A 700 12.68 -29.97 -3.29
C LYS A 700 13.17 -29.06 -4.42
N LYS A 701 12.97 -29.53 -5.67
CA LYS A 701 13.24 -28.75 -6.88
C LYS A 701 12.46 -27.45 -6.93
N TYR A 702 13.07 -26.42 -7.52
CA TYR A 702 12.41 -25.13 -7.76
C TYR A 702 11.26 -25.26 -8.76
N LYS A 703 10.22 -24.44 -8.56
CA LYS A 703 9.11 -24.24 -9.50
C LYS A 703 9.01 -22.76 -9.84
N GLY A 704 8.84 -22.45 -11.13
CA GLY A 704 8.66 -21.07 -11.59
C GLY A 704 7.32 -20.50 -11.14
N VAL A 705 7.36 -19.33 -10.50
CA VAL A 705 6.18 -18.64 -9.97
C VAL A 705 5.98 -17.31 -10.69
N TYR A 706 4.73 -16.95 -10.96
CA TYR A 706 4.38 -15.63 -11.47
C TYR A 706 4.52 -14.59 -10.35
N TYR A 707 5.02 -13.40 -10.71
CA TYR A 707 5.12 -12.29 -9.78
C TYR A 707 3.73 -11.98 -9.20
N GLU A 708 3.64 -11.89 -7.87
CA GLU A 708 2.39 -11.69 -7.12
C GLU A 708 1.25 -12.69 -7.46
N LYS A 709 1.58 -13.87 -8.02
CA LYS A 709 0.62 -14.86 -8.53
C LYS A 709 -0.29 -14.34 -9.66
N ASP A 710 0.10 -13.27 -10.34
CA ASP A 710 -0.63 -12.72 -11.47
C ASP A 710 -0.11 -13.32 -12.79
N PRO A 711 -0.88 -14.14 -13.51
CA PRO A 711 -0.47 -14.69 -14.81
C PRO A 711 -0.18 -13.61 -15.87
N ASN A 712 -0.81 -12.43 -15.77
CA ASN A 712 -0.60 -11.31 -16.68
C ASN A 712 0.75 -10.61 -16.46
N SER A 713 1.41 -10.88 -15.33
CA SER A 713 2.78 -10.41 -15.08
C SER A 713 3.80 -10.96 -16.07
N THR A 714 3.47 -12.01 -16.84
CA THR A 714 4.31 -12.57 -17.91
C THR A 714 4.74 -11.56 -18.96
N ASN A 715 3.90 -10.57 -19.23
CA ASN A 715 4.21 -9.48 -20.16
C ASN A 715 5.34 -8.57 -19.64
N LYS A 716 5.63 -8.59 -18.34
CA LYS A 716 6.67 -7.78 -17.69
C LYS A 716 7.82 -8.63 -17.14
N TYR A 717 7.55 -9.82 -16.61
CA TYR A 717 8.49 -10.68 -15.93
C TYR A 717 8.34 -12.14 -16.36
N LYS A 718 9.47 -12.81 -16.63
CA LYS A 718 9.50 -14.27 -16.74
C LYS A 718 9.17 -14.89 -15.37
N LYS A 719 8.73 -16.15 -15.36
CA LYS A 719 8.53 -16.91 -14.11
C LYS A 719 9.79 -16.87 -13.24
N ILE A 720 9.61 -16.45 -12.00
CA ILE A 720 10.67 -16.21 -11.03
C ILE A 720 10.92 -17.49 -10.22
N HIS A 721 12.17 -17.76 -9.87
CA HIS A 721 12.56 -18.74 -8.84
C HIS A 721 12.99 -18.00 -7.58
N PRO A 722 12.09 -17.76 -6.61
CA PRO A 722 12.39 -16.89 -5.48
C PRO A 722 13.54 -17.42 -4.64
N LEU A 723 14.58 -16.61 -4.41
CA LEU A 723 15.71 -16.97 -3.55
C LEU A 723 15.20 -17.32 -2.15
N PHE A 724 14.32 -16.49 -1.59
CA PHE A 724 13.68 -16.69 -0.29
C PHE A 724 12.38 -17.52 -0.39
N ARG A 725 12.46 -18.68 -1.05
CA ARG A 725 11.33 -19.62 -1.22
C ARG A 725 10.87 -20.17 0.13
N SER A 726 9.55 -20.18 0.34
CA SER A 726 8.93 -20.79 1.54
C SER A 726 8.78 -22.31 1.38
N PRO A 727 9.22 -23.12 2.35
CA PRO A 727 9.05 -24.58 2.32
C PRO A 727 7.62 -25.02 2.65
N TRP A 728 6.76 -24.11 3.11
CA TRP A 728 5.35 -24.38 3.42
C TRP A 728 4.41 -24.18 2.21
N LEU A 729 4.93 -23.69 1.09
CA LEU A 729 4.16 -23.39 -0.11
C LEU A 729 4.59 -24.30 -1.27
N GLU A 730 3.76 -25.29 -1.61
CA GLU A 730 4.07 -26.30 -2.66
C GLU A 730 4.24 -25.71 -4.07
N ASN A 731 3.75 -24.49 -4.28
CA ASN A 731 3.86 -23.76 -5.54
C ASN A 731 5.22 -23.05 -5.70
N GLY A 732 6.10 -23.05 -4.69
CA GLY A 732 7.42 -22.44 -4.75
C GLY A 732 7.43 -20.92 -4.49
N ALA A 733 6.33 -20.35 -3.99
CA ALA A 733 6.24 -18.91 -3.68
C ALA A 733 7.13 -18.51 -2.48
N PRO A 734 7.52 -17.22 -2.38
CA PRO A 734 8.30 -16.72 -1.25
C PRO A 734 7.46 -16.59 0.02
N PHE A 735 8.11 -16.30 1.15
CA PHE A 735 7.43 -15.99 2.42
C PHE A 735 6.52 -14.77 2.29
N SER A 736 5.35 -14.78 2.95
CA SER A 736 4.39 -13.68 2.88
C SER A 736 4.74 -12.49 3.79
N ASP A 737 4.08 -11.36 3.53
CA ASP A 737 4.27 -10.11 4.26
C ASP A 737 3.99 -10.21 5.76
N ALA A 738 2.91 -10.89 6.12
CA ALA A 738 2.60 -11.18 7.51
C ALA A 738 3.66 -12.04 8.20
N SER A 739 4.30 -12.95 7.44
CA SER A 739 5.28 -13.89 7.99
C SER A 739 6.58 -13.17 8.36
N TYR A 740 7.14 -12.35 7.47
CA TYR A 740 8.36 -11.61 7.80
C TYR A 740 8.10 -10.46 8.79
N ALA A 741 6.91 -9.87 8.81
CA ALA A 741 6.56 -8.83 9.79
C ALA A 741 6.60 -9.37 11.22
N LEU A 742 6.10 -10.60 11.44
CA LEU A 742 6.20 -11.28 12.73
C LEU A 742 7.67 -11.50 13.15
N LYS A 743 8.52 -11.95 12.22
CA LYS A 743 9.94 -12.17 12.49
C LYS A 743 10.68 -10.87 12.79
N TRP A 744 10.33 -9.78 12.11
CA TRP A 744 10.88 -8.47 12.37
C TRP A 744 10.57 -7.97 13.79
N THR A 745 9.36 -8.17 14.29
CA THR A 745 9.02 -7.85 15.69
C THR A 745 9.89 -8.63 16.68
N LEU A 746 10.14 -9.93 16.42
CA LEU A 746 11.03 -10.73 17.27
C LEU A 746 12.46 -10.20 17.23
N ILE A 747 12.99 -9.91 16.03
CA ILE A 747 14.32 -9.32 15.84
C ILE A 747 14.46 -8.03 16.65
N LEU A 748 13.49 -7.11 16.56
CA LEU A 748 13.54 -5.85 17.30
C LEU A 748 13.47 -6.05 18.81
N ARG A 749 12.70 -7.03 19.29
CA ARG A 749 12.69 -7.41 20.72
C ARG A 749 14.06 -7.92 21.18
N GLY A 750 14.70 -8.76 20.37
CA GLY A 750 16.06 -9.24 20.62
C GLY A 750 17.08 -8.11 20.62
N PHE A 751 16.98 -7.22 19.64
CA PHE A 751 17.86 -6.07 19.48
C PHE A 751 17.72 -5.07 20.63
N GLN A 752 16.48 -4.79 21.07
CA GLN A 752 16.20 -3.92 22.21
C GLN A 752 16.92 -4.38 23.48
N GLU A 753 16.93 -5.69 23.76
CA GLU A 753 17.63 -6.22 24.94
C GLU A 753 19.14 -5.98 24.86
N VAL A 754 19.75 -6.24 23.70
CA VAL A 754 21.19 -6.03 23.50
C VAL A 754 21.53 -4.54 23.52
N TYR A 755 20.79 -3.70 22.80
CA TYR A 755 21.03 -2.25 22.73
C TYR A 755 20.86 -1.58 24.10
N ASN A 756 19.75 -1.83 24.81
CA ASN A 756 19.49 -1.21 26.11
C ASN A 756 20.40 -1.72 27.24
N SER A 757 21.02 -2.90 27.07
CA SER A 757 22.07 -3.41 27.97
C SER A 757 23.40 -2.68 27.79
N PHE A 758 23.63 -2.10 26.60
CA PHE A 758 24.89 -1.48 26.23
C PHE A 758 24.88 0.04 26.44
N VAL A 759 23.77 0.72 26.16
CA VAL A 759 23.66 2.18 26.27
C VAL A 759 23.27 2.65 27.68
N SER A 760 23.65 3.90 28.02
CA SER A 760 23.23 4.54 29.28
C SER A 760 21.70 4.67 29.37
N PRO A 761 21.12 4.73 30.58
CA PRO A 761 19.66 4.80 30.76
C PRO A 761 18.98 5.91 29.96
N GLU A 762 19.62 7.08 29.80
CA GLU A 762 19.08 8.19 29.00
C GLU A 762 19.04 7.95 27.49
N ASN A 763 19.84 6.99 26.99
CA ASN A 763 19.97 6.65 25.57
C ASN A 763 19.21 5.37 25.18
N ARG A 764 18.53 4.74 26.15
CA ARG A 764 17.71 3.55 25.92
C ARG A 764 16.53 3.88 25.01
N HIS A 765 16.13 2.90 24.21
CA HIS A 765 15.05 3.05 23.25
C HIS A 765 14.14 1.82 23.22
N GLU A 766 12.84 2.05 23.06
CA GLU A 766 11.84 1.00 22.89
C GLU A 766 11.63 0.75 21.39
N PHE A 767 12.15 -0.38 20.89
CA PHE A 767 11.98 -0.82 19.51
C PHE A 767 10.71 -1.66 19.31
N VAL A 768 10.17 -2.20 20.39
CA VAL A 768 8.90 -2.94 20.43
C VAL A 768 8.01 -2.40 21.55
N GLU A 769 6.71 -2.50 21.37
CA GLU A 769 5.73 -2.16 22.39
C GLU A 769 4.83 -3.37 22.68
N GLN A 770 4.28 -3.43 23.88
CA GLN A 770 3.31 -4.46 24.24
C GLN A 770 1.90 -3.90 24.12
N THR A 771 1.11 -4.47 23.22
CA THR A 771 -0.31 -4.10 23.06
C THR A 771 -1.10 -4.43 24.32
N ALA A 772 -2.28 -3.82 24.50
CA ALA A 772 -3.23 -4.16 25.57
C ALA A 772 -3.73 -5.63 25.54
N SER A 773 -3.31 -6.42 24.56
CA SER A 773 -3.55 -7.87 24.47
C SER A 773 -2.37 -8.73 24.91
N GLY A 774 -1.29 -8.15 25.41
CA GLY A 774 -0.05 -8.84 25.78
C GLY A 774 0.84 -9.19 24.59
N ASN A 775 0.38 -8.98 23.35
CA ASN A 775 1.16 -9.22 22.13
C ASN A 775 2.14 -8.09 21.87
N TRP A 776 3.33 -8.44 21.38
CA TRP A 776 4.36 -7.48 20.96
C TRP A 776 4.07 -6.94 19.56
N SER A 777 4.19 -5.63 19.38
CA SER A 777 4.22 -4.94 18.09
C SER A 777 5.55 -4.21 17.90
N ALA A 778 6.01 -4.13 16.65
CA ALA A 778 7.19 -3.38 16.29
C ALA A 778 6.86 -1.88 16.23
N VAL A 779 7.59 -1.05 16.97
CA VAL A 779 7.51 0.42 16.87
C VAL A 779 7.99 0.86 15.48
N HIS A 780 9.09 0.25 15.03
CA HIS A 780 9.64 0.45 13.68
C HIS A 780 9.18 -0.68 12.77
N THR A 781 8.18 -0.45 11.92
CA THR A 781 7.66 -1.52 11.03
C THR A 781 8.72 -1.97 10.00
N PRO A 782 8.57 -3.14 9.33
CA PRO A 782 9.51 -3.55 8.28
C PRO A 782 9.70 -2.50 7.16
N HIS A 783 8.70 -1.64 6.93
CA HIS A 783 8.80 -0.52 5.99
C HIS A 783 9.75 0.60 6.45
N ALA A 784 10.07 0.67 7.74
CA ALA A 784 11.05 1.60 8.31
C ALA A 784 12.47 1.31 7.81
N LEU A 785 12.84 0.05 7.52
CA LEU A 785 14.18 -0.33 7.05
C LEU A 785 14.66 0.54 5.88
N ARG A 786 13.77 0.77 4.90
CA ARG A 786 14.05 1.63 3.75
C ARG A 786 14.20 3.10 4.14
N ALA A 787 13.31 3.61 4.99
CA ALA A 787 13.37 5.00 5.46
C ALA A 787 14.65 5.25 6.27
N THR A 788 15.00 4.31 7.14
CA THR A 788 16.23 4.27 7.93
C THR A 788 17.47 4.28 7.04
N TRP A 789 17.55 3.40 6.05
CA TRP A 789 18.70 3.38 5.13
C TRP A 789 18.83 4.69 4.36
N ILE A 790 17.73 5.22 3.81
CA ILE A 790 17.71 6.49 3.08
C ILE A 790 18.17 7.65 3.98
N THR A 791 17.64 7.71 5.21
CA THR A 791 18.00 8.74 6.19
C THR A 791 19.47 8.65 6.58
N HIS A 792 19.96 7.46 6.92
CA HIS A 792 21.36 7.25 7.29
C HIS A 792 22.33 7.61 6.14
N ARG A 793 22.03 7.19 4.91
CA ARG A 793 22.87 7.50 3.75
C ARG A 793 22.86 8.98 3.38
N ARG A 794 21.75 9.67 3.61
CA ARG A 794 21.67 11.12 3.42
C ARG A 794 22.45 11.87 4.50
N ILE A 795 22.22 11.54 5.78
CA ILE A 795 22.75 12.30 6.92
C ILE A 795 24.24 12.01 7.17
N TYR A 796 24.65 10.75 7.15
CA TYR A 796 26.02 10.35 7.54
C TYR A 796 26.95 10.07 6.37
N ALA A 797 26.42 9.57 5.25
CA ALA A 797 27.23 9.33 4.05
C ALA A 797 27.17 10.49 3.04
N TYR A 798 26.43 11.56 3.36
CA TYR A 798 26.23 12.74 2.52
C TYR A 798 25.87 12.42 1.06
N LEU A 799 25.17 11.31 0.83
CA LEU A 799 24.82 10.87 -0.52
C LEU A 799 23.70 11.75 -1.09
N ASP A 800 23.82 12.01 -2.40
CA ASP A 800 22.85 12.78 -3.17
C ASP A 800 21.53 12.01 -3.35
N TYR A 801 20.41 12.74 -3.43
CA TYR A 801 19.08 12.15 -3.61
C TYR A 801 18.92 11.38 -4.92
N ALA A 802 19.68 11.72 -5.97
CA ALA A 802 19.71 10.98 -7.23
C ALA A 802 20.43 9.64 -7.07
N ILE A 803 21.55 9.59 -6.35
CA ILE A 803 22.29 8.35 -6.05
C ILE A 803 21.42 7.44 -5.18
N ILE A 804 20.83 8.01 -4.12
CA ILE A 804 19.89 7.29 -3.26
C ILE A 804 18.67 6.84 -4.08
N GLY A 805 18.12 7.70 -4.93
CA GLY A 805 16.99 7.42 -5.80
C GLY A 805 17.24 6.29 -6.79
N GLY A 806 18.42 6.26 -7.42
CA GLY A 806 18.87 5.20 -8.33
C GLY A 806 18.98 3.86 -7.61
N GLN A 807 19.60 3.83 -6.43
CA GLN A 807 19.70 2.63 -5.60
C GLN A 807 18.30 2.07 -5.25
N VAL A 808 17.41 2.94 -4.76
CA VAL A 808 16.15 2.52 -4.19
C VAL A 808 15.02 2.40 -5.23
N GLY A 809 15.22 2.82 -6.47
CA GLY A 809 14.23 2.79 -7.56
C GLY A 809 13.14 3.86 -7.39
N HIS A 810 13.53 5.11 -7.12
CA HIS A 810 12.66 6.28 -7.19
C HIS A 810 12.85 6.99 -8.54
N ALA A 811 11.74 7.23 -9.24
CA ALA A 811 11.76 7.94 -10.52
C ALA A 811 11.97 9.46 -10.37
N GLN A 812 11.58 10.02 -9.22
CA GLN A 812 11.75 11.44 -8.91
C GLN A 812 12.46 11.64 -7.56
N GLN A 813 13.41 12.58 -7.51
CA GLN A 813 14.25 12.86 -6.34
C GLN A 813 13.43 13.26 -5.09
N TYR A 814 12.31 13.99 -5.27
CA TYR A 814 11.38 14.35 -4.19
C TYR A 814 10.88 13.13 -3.40
N THR A 815 10.71 11.98 -4.08
CA THR A 815 10.30 10.75 -3.39
C THR A 815 11.37 10.32 -2.40
N SER A 816 12.66 10.44 -2.71
CA SER A 816 13.76 10.16 -1.77
C SER A 816 13.82 11.17 -0.63
N ALA A 817 13.56 12.46 -0.90
CA ALA A 817 13.50 13.51 0.11
C ALA A 817 12.40 13.25 1.15
N HIS A 818 11.23 12.79 0.72
CA HIS A 818 10.12 12.42 1.62
C HIS A 818 10.45 11.27 2.59
N TYR A 819 11.48 10.44 2.31
CA TYR A 819 11.91 9.37 3.22
C TYR A 819 12.96 9.80 4.24
N VAL A 820 13.51 11.02 4.13
CA VAL A 820 14.48 11.55 5.08
C VAL A 820 13.73 12.23 6.21
N VAL A 821 13.93 11.73 7.43
CA VAL A 821 13.29 12.27 8.64
C VAL A 821 14.40 12.69 9.61
N PRO A 822 15.02 13.88 9.41
CA PRO A 822 16.04 14.37 10.32
C PRO A 822 15.38 14.84 11.61
N THR A 823 16.04 14.65 12.74
CA THR A 823 15.62 15.26 14.01
C THR A 823 15.77 16.78 13.95
N LYS A 824 15.12 17.51 14.86
CA LYS A 824 15.24 18.98 14.93
C LYS A 824 16.68 19.43 15.15
N GLN A 825 17.46 18.70 15.95
CA GLN A 825 18.89 18.96 16.17
C GLN A 825 19.72 18.73 14.91
N GLU A 826 19.48 17.63 14.17
CA GLU A 826 20.19 17.35 12.91
C GLU A 826 19.82 18.35 11.82
N THR A 827 18.56 18.80 11.78
CA THR A 827 18.11 19.86 10.88
C THR A 827 18.81 21.18 11.21
N LEU A 828 18.93 21.53 12.49
CA LEU A 828 19.68 22.71 12.93
C LEU A 828 21.18 22.59 12.64
N ALA A 829 21.79 21.41 12.79
CA ALA A 829 23.20 21.19 12.45
C ALA A 829 23.44 21.26 10.93
N LEU A 830 22.51 20.75 10.12
CA LEU A 830 22.55 20.89 8.66
C LEU A 830 22.39 22.35 8.23
N ILE A 831 21.47 23.08 8.85
CA ILE A 831 21.27 24.52 8.61
C ILE A 831 22.49 25.31 9.07
N ASP A 832 23.06 25.00 10.23
CA ASP A 832 24.26 25.68 10.76
C ASP A 832 25.50 25.38 9.90
N SER A 833 25.65 24.14 9.42
CA SER A 833 26.69 23.75 8.47
C SER A 833 26.52 24.44 7.12
N ALA A 834 25.28 24.51 6.59
CA ALA A 834 24.96 25.22 5.36
C ALA A 834 25.17 26.74 5.51
N ASN A 835 24.77 27.33 6.63
CA ASN A 835 24.96 28.75 6.95
C ASN A 835 26.44 29.08 7.13
N LYS A 836 27.22 28.25 7.83
CA LYS A 836 28.67 28.38 7.91
C LYS A 836 29.33 28.27 6.54
N ALA A 837 28.83 27.39 5.66
CA ALA A 837 29.32 27.25 4.30
C ALA A 837 28.99 28.48 3.43
N VAL A 838 27.77 29.03 3.54
CA VAL A 838 27.37 30.26 2.85
C VAL A 838 28.15 31.47 3.36
N SER A 839 28.32 31.60 4.68
CA SER A 839 29.10 32.68 5.29
C SER A 839 30.59 32.57 4.93
N ALA A 840 31.15 31.37 4.87
CA ALA A 840 32.52 31.15 4.40
C ALA A 840 32.68 31.47 2.91
N HIS A 841 31.67 31.20 2.08
CA HIS A 841 31.65 31.58 0.66
C HIS A 841 31.53 33.10 0.48
N ALA A 842 30.67 33.77 1.26
CA ALA A 842 30.57 35.22 1.26
C ALA A 842 31.88 35.87 1.70
N PHE A 843 32.52 35.29 2.72
CA PHE A 843 33.84 35.72 3.19
C PHE A 843 34.94 35.49 2.14
N ALA A 844 34.94 34.36 1.42
CA ALA A 844 35.87 34.08 0.33
C ALA A 844 35.65 34.99 -0.91
N ALA A 845 34.40 35.37 -1.18
CA ALA A 845 34.08 36.34 -2.23
C ALA A 845 34.58 37.76 -1.90
N LEU A 846 34.69 38.09 -0.61
CA LEU A 846 35.26 39.35 -0.11
C LEU A 846 36.79 39.36 -0.10
N THR A 847 37.46 38.19 -0.10
CA THR A 847 38.94 38.07 -0.01
C THR A 847 39.66 37.82 -1.34
N GLY A 848 38.95 37.84 -2.48
CA GLY A 848 39.53 37.78 -3.84
C GLY A 848 39.22 36.46 -4.56
N ARG A 849 38.67 36.56 -5.77
CA ARG A 849 38.28 35.39 -6.60
C ARG A 849 39.50 34.76 -7.29
N PRO A 850 39.60 33.42 -7.37
CA PRO A 850 40.67 32.77 -8.12
C PRO A 850 40.52 33.05 -9.64
N PRO A 851 41.62 33.23 -10.38
CA PRO A 851 41.59 33.44 -11.83
C PRO A 851 41.06 32.20 -12.57
N ALA A 852 40.37 32.41 -13.70
CA ALA A 852 39.87 31.31 -14.54
C ALA A 852 41.04 30.50 -15.15
N PRO A 853 40.89 29.18 -15.40
CA PRO A 853 41.99 28.34 -15.92
C PRO A 853 42.51 28.76 -17.30
N SER A 854 41.70 29.44 -18.12
CA SER A 854 42.13 30.01 -19.40
C SER A 854 42.86 31.35 -19.26
N SER A 855 42.83 31.98 -18.08
CA SER A 855 43.44 33.28 -17.84
C SER A 855 44.97 33.18 -17.86
N PRO A 856 45.68 34.13 -18.50
CA PRO A 856 47.12 34.28 -18.37
C PRO A 856 47.59 34.40 -16.92
N ASP A 857 46.70 34.84 -16.03
CA ASP A 857 47.00 35.03 -14.62
C ASP A 857 46.85 33.78 -13.74
N SER A 858 46.29 32.70 -14.28
CA SER A 858 46.10 31.44 -13.55
C SER A 858 47.41 30.75 -13.23
N ALA A 859 47.42 30.04 -12.11
CA ALA A 859 48.53 29.19 -11.70
C ALA A 859 48.81 28.09 -12.74
N LEU A 860 47.77 27.61 -13.43
CA LEU A 860 47.88 26.67 -14.54
C LEU A 860 48.70 27.24 -15.72
N VAL A 861 48.35 28.42 -16.22
CA VAL A 861 49.02 29.03 -17.40
C VAL A 861 50.42 29.54 -17.04
N LYS A 862 50.57 30.18 -15.87
CA LYS A 862 51.88 30.63 -15.35
C LYS A 862 52.80 29.45 -15.07
N GLY A 863 52.30 28.40 -14.42
CA GLY A 863 53.04 27.17 -14.17
C GLY A 863 53.49 26.51 -15.46
N TRP A 864 52.59 26.39 -16.45
CA TRP A 864 52.91 25.74 -17.72
C TRP A 864 54.01 26.44 -18.51
N THR A 865 54.05 27.78 -18.48
CA THR A 865 55.07 28.58 -19.17
C THR A 865 56.44 28.53 -18.48
N GLN A 866 56.48 28.30 -17.17
CA GLN A 866 57.71 28.26 -16.38
C GLN A 866 58.26 26.84 -16.19
N HIS A 867 57.42 25.90 -15.75
CA HIS A 867 57.78 24.53 -15.35
C HIS A 867 56.71 23.52 -15.80
N ARG A 868 56.74 23.12 -17.08
CA ARG A 868 55.74 22.24 -17.72
C ARG A 868 55.55 20.89 -17.03
N GLU A 869 56.65 20.19 -16.71
CA GLU A 869 56.59 18.84 -16.12
C GLU A 869 56.07 18.86 -14.67
N GLU A 870 56.49 19.86 -13.89
CA GLU A 870 56.01 20.06 -12.53
C GLU A 870 54.53 20.45 -12.52
N THR A 871 54.13 21.36 -13.40
CA THR A 871 52.72 21.75 -13.55
C THR A 871 51.86 20.56 -13.99
N ALA A 872 52.36 19.68 -14.87
CA ALA A 872 51.62 18.49 -15.28
C ALA A 872 51.37 17.51 -14.11
N ARG A 873 52.35 17.34 -13.23
CA ARG A 873 52.23 16.54 -12.01
C ARG A 873 51.31 17.21 -11.00
N ASP A 874 51.52 18.49 -10.74
CA ASP A 874 50.74 19.26 -9.77
C ASP A 874 49.28 19.36 -10.21
N GLN A 875 48.98 19.56 -11.48
CA GLN A 875 47.61 19.66 -11.96
C GLN A 875 46.93 18.30 -12.17
N HIS A 876 47.61 17.20 -11.86
CA HIS A 876 47.14 15.81 -12.05
C HIS A 876 46.59 15.58 -13.46
N LEU A 877 47.31 16.04 -14.48
CA LEU A 877 46.78 16.04 -15.84
C LEU A 877 46.34 14.64 -16.28
N VAL A 878 45.16 14.58 -16.90
CA VAL A 878 44.58 13.35 -17.44
C VAL A 878 43.98 13.59 -18.83
N SER A 879 44.09 12.59 -19.69
CA SER A 879 43.25 12.45 -20.87
C SER A 879 42.30 11.27 -20.65
N VAL A 880 41.11 11.34 -21.24
CA VAL A 880 40.15 10.24 -21.22
C VAL A 880 39.98 9.76 -22.64
N ILE A 881 40.11 8.45 -22.84
CA ILE A 881 39.88 7.79 -24.13
C ILE A 881 38.47 7.23 -24.10
N PRO A 882 37.53 7.74 -24.92
CA PRO A 882 36.29 7.04 -25.17
C PRO A 882 36.56 5.91 -26.17
N ASP A 883 36.12 4.69 -25.88
CA ASP A 883 36.20 3.50 -26.77
C ASP A 883 35.60 3.72 -28.17
N ILE A 884 34.88 4.82 -28.37
CA ILE A 884 34.21 5.21 -29.62
C ILE A 884 35.18 5.83 -30.64
N LEU A 885 36.35 6.34 -30.21
CA LEU A 885 37.34 6.93 -31.11
C LEU A 885 38.64 6.13 -31.06
N ASP A 886 38.91 5.38 -32.13
CA ASP A 886 40.21 4.74 -32.35
C ASP A 886 41.31 5.80 -32.52
N ALA A 887 41.96 6.11 -31.40
CA ALA A 887 43.12 6.98 -31.32
C ALA A 887 44.30 6.20 -30.72
N GLU A 888 45.42 6.18 -31.44
CA GLU A 888 46.65 5.50 -31.02
C GLU A 888 47.38 6.27 -29.90
N GLU A 889 47.15 7.59 -29.81
CA GLU A 889 47.78 8.49 -28.86
C GLU A 889 46.76 9.47 -28.25
N THR A 890 46.94 9.81 -26.97
CA THR A 890 46.13 10.81 -26.25
C THR A 890 46.78 12.19 -26.23
N GLY A 891 46.03 13.21 -25.79
CA GLY A 891 46.57 14.55 -25.59
C GLY A 891 47.73 14.58 -24.59
N LEU A 892 47.70 13.71 -23.58
CA LEU A 892 48.79 13.56 -22.62
C LEU A 892 50.03 12.91 -23.27
N ASP A 893 49.84 11.92 -24.14
CA ASP A 893 50.93 11.27 -24.88
C ASP A 893 51.58 12.25 -25.88
N LEU A 894 50.78 13.10 -26.53
CA LEU A 894 51.27 14.15 -27.42
C LEU A 894 52.06 15.22 -26.65
N ILE A 895 51.60 15.56 -25.44
CA ILE A 895 52.30 16.46 -24.54
C ILE A 895 53.65 15.86 -24.10
N ALA A 896 53.69 14.56 -23.82
CA ALA A 896 54.89 13.85 -23.36
C ALA A 896 55.91 13.61 -24.48
N SER A 897 55.45 13.30 -25.70
CA SER A 897 56.32 13.02 -26.85
C SER A 897 56.87 14.28 -27.52
N THR A 898 56.13 15.39 -27.49
CA THR A 898 56.50 16.62 -28.23
C THR A 898 56.80 17.80 -27.29
N LYS A 899 58.10 18.12 -27.17
CA LYS A 899 58.60 19.21 -26.30
C LYS A 899 58.04 20.59 -26.63
N THR A 900 57.73 20.87 -27.89
CA THR A 900 57.20 22.15 -28.39
C THR A 900 55.70 22.10 -28.73
N GLN A 901 54.95 21.15 -28.19
CA GLN A 901 53.52 21.03 -28.48
C GLN A 901 52.77 22.31 -28.12
N ARG A 902 52.03 22.87 -29.07
CA ARG A 902 51.20 24.06 -28.84
C ARG A 902 49.94 23.67 -28.10
N ILE A 903 49.68 24.34 -26.98
CA ILE A 903 48.55 24.05 -26.11
C ILE A 903 47.65 25.28 -26.03
N LYS A 904 46.37 25.07 -26.29
CA LYS A 904 45.34 26.08 -26.03
C LYS A 904 44.69 25.83 -24.68
N PHE A 905 44.77 26.79 -23.78
CA PHE A 905 44.07 26.75 -22.48
C PHE A 905 42.62 27.20 -22.64
N LEU A 906 41.70 26.38 -22.14
CA LEU A 906 40.26 26.64 -22.11
C LEU A 906 39.76 26.37 -20.69
N ASP A 907 38.63 26.95 -20.31
CA ASP A 907 38.10 26.84 -18.94
C ASP A 907 37.75 25.40 -18.53
N CYS A 908 37.48 24.52 -19.50
CA CYS A 908 37.15 23.12 -19.26
C CYS A 908 38.24 22.13 -19.67
N CYS A 909 39.29 22.55 -20.39
CA CYS A 909 40.39 21.66 -20.80
C CYS A 909 41.60 22.42 -21.35
N MET A 910 42.72 21.72 -21.43
CA MET A 910 43.88 22.05 -22.26
C MET A 910 43.76 21.27 -23.57
N CYS A 911 43.66 21.98 -24.70
CA CYS A 911 43.65 21.35 -26.01
C CYS A 911 45.08 21.16 -26.51
N ALA A 912 45.49 19.90 -26.69
CA ALA A 912 46.81 19.57 -27.20
C ALA A 912 47.02 19.87 -28.69
N LEU A 913 45.96 20.27 -29.41
CA LEU A 913 45.99 20.62 -30.84
C LEU A 913 45.74 22.12 -31.07
N ASP A 914 46.07 22.96 -30.09
CA ASP A 914 45.92 24.43 -30.18
C ASP A 914 44.49 24.92 -30.54
N GLY A 915 43.47 24.11 -30.24
CA GLY A 915 42.08 24.39 -30.57
C GLY A 915 41.60 23.84 -31.93
N GLU A 916 42.47 23.22 -32.72
CA GLU A 916 42.12 22.56 -33.98
C GLU A 916 41.49 21.18 -33.72
N CYS A 917 40.18 21.06 -33.94
CA CYS A 917 39.45 19.82 -33.67
C CYS A 917 39.81 18.71 -34.69
N PRO A 918 40.08 17.46 -34.26
CA PRO A 918 40.44 16.37 -35.16
C PRO A 918 39.36 16.09 -36.22
N LYS A 919 39.76 15.82 -37.47
CA LYS A 919 38.83 15.49 -38.56
C LYS A 919 37.94 14.29 -38.23
N LYS A 920 38.47 13.24 -37.58
CA LYS A 920 37.70 12.07 -37.13
C LYS A 920 36.62 12.45 -36.11
N LEU A 921 36.97 13.29 -35.13
CA LEU A 921 36.02 13.80 -34.13
C LEU A 921 34.94 14.64 -34.82
N MET A 922 35.32 15.54 -35.72
CA MET A 922 34.38 16.38 -36.45
C MET A 922 33.45 15.59 -37.37
N ALA A 923 33.95 14.53 -38.02
CA ALA A 923 33.13 13.64 -38.84
C ALA A 923 32.11 12.86 -37.98
N PHE A 924 32.50 12.46 -36.76
CA PHE A 924 31.65 11.73 -35.83
C PHE A 924 30.60 12.63 -35.16
N THR A 925 31.00 13.78 -34.62
CA THR A 925 30.13 14.63 -33.79
C THR A 925 29.39 15.70 -34.59
N ARG A 926 29.87 16.04 -35.80
CA ARG A 926 29.43 17.19 -36.60
C ARG A 926 29.51 18.54 -35.86
N LYS A 927 30.15 18.60 -34.68
CA LYS A 927 30.27 19.80 -33.83
C LYS A 927 31.70 19.94 -33.31
N ALA A 928 32.22 21.17 -33.36
CA ALA A 928 33.53 21.49 -32.79
C ALA A 928 33.46 21.59 -31.27
N ARG A 929 34.62 21.46 -30.60
CA ARG A 929 34.78 21.64 -29.14
C ARG A 929 33.96 20.67 -28.28
N THR A 930 33.68 19.47 -28.78
CA THR A 930 33.11 18.37 -27.98
C THR A 930 34.20 17.71 -27.14
N CYS A 931 34.83 18.48 -26.26
CA CYS A 931 36.09 18.10 -25.62
C CYS A 931 35.90 16.96 -24.61
N GLY A 932 34.69 16.74 -24.08
CA GLY A 932 34.39 15.61 -23.19
C GLY A 932 34.57 14.23 -23.84
N ILE A 933 34.60 14.16 -25.17
CA ILE A 933 34.85 12.93 -25.95
C ILE A 933 36.09 13.05 -26.86
N CYS A 934 36.91 14.08 -26.71
CA CYS A 934 38.10 14.27 -27.54
C CYS A 934 39.32 13.60 -26.88
N PRO A 935 40.01 12.64 -27.54
CA PRO A 935 41.17 11.97 -26.97
C PRO A 935 42.38 12.92 -26.77
N TYR A 936 42.39 14.05 -27.47
CA TYR A 936 43.44 15.09 -27.38
C TYR A 936 43.13 16.19 -26.36
N ALA A 937 41.99 16.12 -25.65
CA ALA A 937 41.70 17.01 -24.54
C ALA A 937 42.42 16.51 -23.28
N VAL A 938 43.02 17.45 -22.56
CA VAL A 938 43.76 17.20 -21.32
C VAL A 938 43.11 18.02 -20.21
N PHE A 939 42.93 17.42 -19.05
CA PHE A 939 42.19 17.98 -17.93
C PHE A 939 43.06 17.98 -16.68
N GLY A 940 42.95 19.04 -15.89
CA GLY A 940 43.68 19.18 -14.63
C GLY A 940 42.78 19.69 -13.52
N VAL A 941 43.25 19.64 -12.27
CA VAL A 941 42.46 20.01 -11.08
C VAL A 941 41.86 21.40 -11.20
N ASP A 942 42.61 22.40 -11.67
CA ASP A 942 42.09 23.77 -11.75
C ASP A 942 40.91 23.91 -12.74
N HIS A 943 40.70 22.94 -13.63
CA HIS A 943 39.51 22.90 -14.51
C HIS A 943 38.24 22.39 -13.81
N LEU A 944 38.31 21.86 -12.57
CA LEU A 944 37.14 21.29 -11.87
C LEU A 944 35.93 22.23 -11.79
N PRO A 945 36.07 23.55 -11.51
CA PRO A 945 34.94 24.48 -11.52
C PRO A 945 34.28 24.59 -12.90
N GLY A 946 35.07 24.80 -13.95
CA GLY A 946 34.58 24.91 -15.33
C GLY A 946 33.99 23.60 -15.85
N LEU A 947 34.57 22.45 -15.49
CA LEU A 947 34.05 21.12 -15.79
C LEU A 947 32.68 20.88 -15.13
N ASN A 948 32.54 21.24 -13.86
CA ASN A 948 31.28 21.13 -13.14
C ASN A 948 30.20 22.05 -13.74
N ALA A 949 30.55 23.28 -14.13
CA ALA A 949 29.65 24.19 -14.83
C ALA A 949 29.21 23.59 -16.18
N LYS A 950 30.14 23.01 -16.95
CA LYS A 950 29.85 22.38 -18.23
C LYS A 950 28.97 21.12 -18.11
N VAL A 951 29.17 20.32 -17.06
CA VAL A 951 28.31 19.17 -16.75
C VAL A 951 26.90 19.61 -16.41
N ARG A 952 26.72 20.73 -15.70
CA ARG A 952 25.40 21.31 -15.40
C ARG A 952 24.71 21.80 -16.67
N ASP A 953 25.41 22.52 -17.54
CA ASP A 953 24.93 22.95 -18.86
C ASP A 953 24.42 21.77 -19.72
N LEU A 954 25.26 20.75 -19.90
CA LEU A 954 24.91 19.56 -20.69
C LEU A 954 23.76 18.75 -20.07
N ALA A 955 23.69 18.66 -18.74
CA ALA A 955 22.58 17.99 -18.07
C ALA A 955 21.25 18.71 -18.34
N ASN A 956 21.21 20.04 -18.21
CA ASN A 956 20.03 20.84 -18.50
C ASN A 956 19.61 20.72 -19.97
N ARG A 957 20.57 20.76 -20.90
CA ARG A 957 20.30 20.58 -22.34
C ARG A 957 19.71 19.20 -22.65
N ALA A 958 20.25 18.13 -22.04
CA ALA A 958 19.73 16.78 -22.21
C ALA A 958 18.32 16.61 -21.63
N GLU A 959 18.00 17.26 -20.50
CA GLU A 959 16.66 17.26 -19.92
C GLU A 959 15.63 17.95 -20.82
N ASN A 960 16.01 19.01 -21.53
CA ASN A 960 15.14 19.72 -22.47
C ASN A 960 14.95 18.98 -23.81
N LEU A 961 15.97 18.29 -24.31
CA LEU A 961 15.89 17.57 -25.59
C LEU A 961 15.04 16.30 -25.51
N LYS A 962 14.98 15.63 -24.35
CA LYS A 962 14.17 14.41 -24.13
C LYS A 962 12.67 14.60 -24.41
N PRO A 963 11.96 15.58 -23.80
CA PRO A 963 10.54 15.79 -24.08
C PRO A 963 10.30 16.28 -25.51
N ARG A 964 11.21 17.11 -26.06
CA ARG A 964 11.14 17.56 -27.46
C ARG A 964 11.23 16.38 -28.45
N LEU A 965 12.13 15.43 -28.20
CA LEU A 965 12.25 14.21 -28.99
C LEU A 965 10.98 13.36 -28.89
N GLN A 966 10.46 13.15 -27.67
CA GLN A 966 9.23 12.37 -27.45
C GLN A 966 8.02 12.98 -28.17
N GLN A 967 7.88 14.30 -28.12
CA GLN A 967 6.82 15.01 -28.83
C GLN A 967 6.99 14.90 -30.34
N THR A 968 8.22 15.06 -30.86
CA THR A 968 8.51 14.97 -32.29
C THR A 968 8.26 13.55 -32.83
N LEU A 969 8.69 12.51 -32.11
CA LEU A 969 8.43 11.11 -32.46
C LEU A 969 6.93 10.75 -32.43
N LYS A 970 6.16 11.40 -31.55
CA LYS A 970 4.70 11.19 -31.47
C LYS A 970 3.96 11.78 -32.68
N HIS A 971 4.43 12.91 -33.20
CA HIS A 971 3.80 13.59 -34.34
C HIS A 971 4.36 13.15 -35.69
N GLN A 972 5.66 12.84 -35.77
CA GLN A 972 6.37 12.48 -37.00
C GLN A 972 7.47 11.42 -36.70
N PRO A 973 7.10 10.13 -36.62
CA PRO A 973 7.97 9.05 -36.15
C PRO A 973 9.25 8.84 -36.97
N ASN A 974 9.28 9.27 -38.23
CA ASN A 974 10.39 9.09 -39.19
C ASN A 974 10.81 10.43 -39.84
N SER A 975 10.72 11.55 -39.12
CA SER A 975 11.18 12.84 -39.65
C SER A 975 12.69 13.02 -39.48
N SER A 976 13.32 13.69 -40.44
CA SER A 976 14.71 14.18 -40.31
C SER A 976 14.89 15.04 -39.05
N ASN A 977 13.86 15.76 -38.62
CA ASN A 977 13.87 16.53 -37.37
C ASN A 977 13.97 15.65 -36.12
N ALA A 978 13.31 14.48 -36.09
CA ALA A 978 13.44 13.54 -34.97
C ALA A 978 14.86 12.96 -34.91
N GLU A 979 15.46 12.64 -36.06
CA GLU A 979 16.85 12.19 -36.16
C GLU A 979 17.83 13.28 -35.68
N ILE A 980 17.65 14.53 -36.10
CA ILE A 980 18.49 15.66 -35.66
C ILE A 980 18.45 15.84 -34.13
N ILE A 981 17.25 15.80 -33.52
CA ILE A 981 17.10 15.94 -32.06
C ILE A 981 17.68 14.71 -31.34
N TYR A 982 17.51 13.51 -31.89
CA TYR A 982 18.09 12.28 -31.34
C TYR A 982 19.62 12.30 -31.37
N ASP A 983 20.22 12.70 -32.49
CA ASP A 983 21.66 12.84 -32.65
C ASP A 983 22.22 13.89 -31.67
N GLU A 984 21.52 15.01 -31.51
CA GLU A 984 21.90 16.06 -30.58
C GLU A 984 21.82 15.63 -29.12
N LEU A 985 20.76 14.92 -28.72
CA LEU A 985 20.63 14.36 -27.37
C LEU A 985 21.70 13.29 -27.10
N SER A 986 21.99 12.46 -28.09
CA SER A 986 23.00 11.40 -28.01
C SER A 986 24.39 12.00 -27.81
N LEU A 987 24.76 12.99 -28.62
CA LEU A 987 26.03 13.71 -28.47
C LEU A 987 26.14 14.42 -27.12
N CYS A 988 25.09 15.12 -26.69
CA CYS A 988 25.03 15.80 -25.40
C CYS A 988 25.23 14.83 -24.22
N THR A 989 24.64 13.63 -24.30
CA THR A 989 24.73 12.61 -23.26
C THR A 989 26.12 11.95 -23.24
N LEU A 990 26.72 11.71 -24.40
CA LEU A 990 28.09 11.18 -24.52
C LEU A 990 29.12 12.16 -23.94
N GLU A 991 29.00 13.44 -24.28
CA GLU A 991 29.89 14.49 -23.77
C GLU A 991 29.74 14.68 -22.24
N LEU A 992 28.49 14.65 -21.74
CA LEU A 992 28.20 14.66 -20.31
C LEU A 992 28.85 13.49 -19.56
N ALA A 993 28.81 12.28 -20.14
CA ALA A 993 29.41 11.10 -19.55
C ALA A 993 30.94 11.23 -19.47
N GLY A 994 31.58 11.70 -20.55
CA GLY A 994 33.02 11.95 -20.61
C GLY A 994 33.49 12.96 -19.56
N TYR A 995 32.82 14.11 -19.44
CA TYR A 995 33.18 15.10 -18.42
C TYR A 995 32.95 14.61 -16.99
N ARG A 996 31.89 13.82 -16.73
CA ARG A 996 31.66 13.22 -15.41
C ARG A 996 32.77 12.24 -15.03
N GLN A 997 33.26 11.46 -15.98
CA GLN A 997 34.39 10.55 -15.76
C GLN A 997 35.67 11.33 -15.41
N VAL A 998 35.97 12.40 -16.15
CA VAL A 998 37.10 13.30 -15.85
C VAL A 998 37.00 13.87 -14.43
N ILE A 999 35.83 14.41 -14.05
CA ILE A 999 35.60 14.98 -12.72
C ILE A 999 35.84 13.92 -11.64
N GLN A 1000 35.30 12.71 -11.79
CA GLN A 1000 35.50 11.64 -10.82
C GLN A 1000 36.98 11.28 -10.64
N ILE A 1001 37.75 11.21 -11.73
CA ILE A 1001 39.19 10.91 -11.71
C ILE A 1001 39.95 12.04 -10.99
N LEU A 1002 39.72 13.28 -11.38
CA LEU A 1002 40.41 14.45 -10.81
C LEU A 1002 40.04 14.66 -9.34
N GLU A 1003 38.76 14.51 -8.98
CA GLU A 1003 38.32 14.61 -7.58
C GLU A 1003 38.92 13.51 -6.71
N LYS A 1004 39.06 12.28 -7.23
CA LYS A 1004 39.70 11.19 -6.51
C LYS A 1004 41.18 11.52 -6.25
N LYS A 1005 41.91 11.90 -7.30
CA LYS A 1005 43.32 12.30 -7.19
C LYS A 1005 43.52 13.47 -6.21
N TRP A 1006 42.66 14.47 -6.28
CA TRP A 1006 42.67 15.61 -5.35
C TRP A 1006 42.45 15.21 -3.88
N ARG A 1007 41.56 14.24 -3.61
CA ARG A 1007 41.25 13.78 -2.24
C ARG A 1007 42.35 12.89 -1.64
N GLU A 1008 43.00 12.09 -2.48
CA GLU A 1008 43.98 11.07 -2.04
C GLU A 1008 45.40 11.64 -1.87
N GLU A 1009 45.65 12.86 -2.34
CA GLU A 1009 46.97 13.49 -2.27
C GLU A 1009 47.29 14.00 -0.85
N LYS A 1010 48.33 13.41 -0.24
CA LYS A 1010 48.90 13.87 1.02
C LYS A 1010 50.05 14.82 0.72
N PHE A 1011 49.87 16.13 0.93
CA PHE A 1011 51.00 17.07 0.89
C PHE A 1011 52.01 16.68 1.98
N PRO A 1012 53.30 16.49 1.66
CA PRO A 1012 54.34 16.36 2.68
C PRO A 1012 54.33 17.61 3.56
N LYS A 1013 54.37 17.47 4.89
CA LYS A 1013 54.44 18.61 5.83
C LYS A 1013 55.58 19.54 5.41
N GLY A 1014 55.24 20.75 4.95
CA GLY A 1014 56.20 21.79 4.59
C GLY A 1014 56.19 22.23 3.11
N TYR A 1015 55.50 21.55 2.21
CA TYR A 1015 55.35 22.02 0.82
C TYR A 1015 54.05 22.80 0.63
N ILE A 1016 54.16 24.11 0.40
CA ILE A 1016 53.07 24.94 -0.13
C ILE A 1016 53.10 24.76 -1.65
N ALA A 1017 52.14 24.04 -2.23
CA ALA A 1017 52.00 23.98 -3.68
C ALA A 1017 51.58 25.38 -4.19
N ARG A 1018 52.56 26.16 -4.68
CA ARG A 1018 52.36 27.52 -5.19
C ARG A 1018 51.66 27.59 -6.55
N HIS A 1019 51.40 26.44 -7.18
CA HIS A 1019 50.99 26.33 -8.58
C HIS A 1019 49.56 25.82 -8.78
N ARG A 1020 48.67 25.99 -7.79
CA ARG A 1020 47.24 25.68 -7.92
C ARG A 1020 46.37 26.81 -7.38
N ASP A 1021 45.41 27.27 -8.17
CA ASP A 1021 44.48 28.32 -7.74
C ASP A 1021 43.43 27.77 -6.76
N LEU A 1022 43.13 26.47 -6.83
CA LEU A 1022 42.13 25.80 -5.97
C LEU A 1022 42.65 25.32 -4.61
N ALA A 1023 43.92 25.52 -4.27
CA ALA A 1023 44.51 25.01 -3.01
C ALA A 1023 43.84 25.55 -1.73
N ASN A 1024 43.24 26.74 -1.80
CA ASN A 1024 42.52 27.40 -0.69
C ASN A 1024 40.99 27.47 -0.90
N ALA A 1025 40.46 26.83 -1.96
CA ALA A 1025 39.05 26.94 -2.30
C ALA A 1025 38.19 26.00 -1.43
N VAL A 1026 37.18 26.56 -0.74
CA VAL A 1026 36.23 25.80 0.08
C VAL A 1026 35.29 24.99 -0.83
N ARG A 1027 35.14 23.70 -0.55
CA ARG A 1027 34.29 22.79 -1.32
C ARG A 1027 32.82 22.98 -0.92
N HIS A 1028 31.95 23.23 -1.89
CA HIS A 1028 30.50 23.27 -1.69
C HIS A 1028 29.82 22.25 -2.59
N SER A 1029 28.96 21.39 -2.01
CA SER A 1029 28.01 20.59 -2.79
C SER A 1029 26.70 21.39 -2.90
N VAL A 1030 26.39 21.88 -4.09
CA VAL A 1030 25.12 22.56 -4.36
C VAL A 1030 24.06 21.52 -4.72
N ASP A 1031 22.91 21.56 -4.06
CA ASP A 1031 21.75 20.76 -4.46
C ASP A 1031 21.12 21.35 -5.73
N MET A 1032 21.45 20.76 -6.88
CA MET A 1032 20.87 21.17 -8.16
C MET A 1032 19.37 20.87 -8.26
N ALA A 1033 18.76 20.12 -7.34
CA ALA A 1033 17.32 19.91 -7.29
C ALA A 1033 16.58 21.05 -6.56
N ASP A 1034 17.25 21.76 -5.65
CA ASP A 1034 16.73 22.96 -4.99
C ASP A 1034 16.75 24.14 -5.98
N PRO A 1035 15.59 24.70 -6.38
CA PRO A 1035 15.54 25.81 -7.33
C PRO A 1035 16.38 27.02 -6.90
N LYS A 1036 16.47 27.30 -5.60
CA LYS A 1036 17.22 28.45 -5.07
C LYS A 1036 18.73 28.22 -5.17
N GLN A 1037 19.19 27.03 -4.75
CA GLN A 1037 20.62 26.69 -4.82
C GLN A 1037 21.08 26.47 -6.27
N ARG A 1038 20.22 25.89 -7.12
CA ARG A 1038 20.43 25.78 -8.56
C ARG A 1038 20.64 27.15 -9.20
N VAL A 1039 19.77 28.11 -8.88
CA VAL A 1039 19.86 29.49 -9.38
C VAL A 1039 21.13 30.17 -8.87
N ILE A 1040 21.47 30.02 -7.58
CA ILE A 1040 22.71 30.57 -7.00
C ILE A 1040 23.94 29.95 -7.67
N SER A 1041 23.97 28.64 -7.89
CA SER A 1041 25.07 27.99 -8.62
C SER A 1041 25.13 28.44 -10.07
N MET A 1042 23.99 28.63 -10.74
CA MET A 1042 23.95 29.15 -12.11
C MET A 1042 24.37 30.63 -12.19
N LEU A 1043 24.11 31.44 -11.16
CA LEU A 1043 24.60 32.82 -11.01
C LEU A 1043 26.11 32.85 -10.80
N ILE A 1044 26.63 31.99 -9.92
CA ILE A 1044 28.07 31.85 -9.68
C ILE A 1044 28.76 31.36 -10.96
N ASP A 1045 28.21 30.35 -11.64
CA ASP A 1045 28.74 29.82 -12.89
C ASP A 1045 28.71 30.83 -14.02
N ALA A 1046 27.61 31.59 -14.17
CA ALA A 1046 27.51 32.63 -15.20
C ALA A 1046 28.48 33.80 -14.93
N SER A 1047 28.73 34.12 -13.65
CA SER A 1047 29.69 35.16 -13.26
C SER A 1047 31.15 34.74 -13.50
N GLN A 1048 31.47 33.45 -13.38
CA GLN A 1048 32.83 32.92 -13.52
C GLN A 1048 33.12 32.38 -14.92
N PHE A 1049 32.12 31.82 -15.60
CA PHE A 1049 32.20 31.19 -16.92
C PHE A 1049 31.02 31.62 -17.82
N PRO A 1050 30.98 32.89 -18.28
CA PRO A 1050 29.84 33.43 -19.02
C PRO A 1050 29.47 32.63 -20.28
N ALA A 1051 30.45 31.97 -20.91
CA ALA A 1051 30.25 31.14 -22.10
C ALA A 1051 29.45 29.84 -21.85
N PHE A 1052 29.23 29.45 -20.58
CA PHE A 1052 28.44 28.27 -20.19
C PHE A 1052 27.06 28.63 -19.63
N ALA A 1053 26.69 29.90 -19.64
CA ALA A 1053 25.33 30.33 -19.29
C ALA A 1053 24.34 29.81 -20.35
N SER A 1054 23.35 29.03 -19.91
CA SER A 1054 22.26 28.52 -20.76
C SER A 1054 21.54 29.69 -21.48
N GLU A 1055 21.18 29.51 -22.75
CA GLU A 1055 20.37 30.48 -23.52
C GLU A 1055 19.00 30.78 -22.86
N HIS A 1056 18.56 29.93 -21.93
CA HIS A 1056 17.32 30.09 -21.18
C HIS A 1056 17.51 30.86 -19.86
N TYR A 1057 18.71 31.30 -19.55
CA TYR A 1057 19.03 32.00 -18.30
C TYR A 1057 18.23 33.31 -18.11
N PRO A 1058 18.05 34.19 -19.13
CA PRO A 1058 17.16 35.34 -19.01
C PRO A 1058 15.70 34.95 -18.80
N LEU A 1059 15.27 33.80 -19.34
CA LEU A 1059 13.92 33.25 -19.25
C LEU A 1059 13.63 32.69 -17.86
N ILE A 1060 14.61 32.01 -17.25
CA ILE A 1060 14.53 31.48 -15.88
C ILE A 1060 14.54 32.65 -14.87
N LEU A 1061 15.34 33.70 -15.11
CA LEU A 1061 15.31 34.93 -14.32
C LEU A 1061 13.97 35.67 -14.45
N ASP A 1062 13.38 35.72 -15.64
CA ASP A 1062 12.07 36.32 -15.90
C ASP A 1062 10.92 35.50 -15.28
N GLU A 1063 10.98 34.16 -15.31
CA GLU A 1063 10.04 33.27 -14.60
C GLU A 1063 10.14 33.40 -13.07
N LEU A 1064 11.36 33.56 -12.54
CA LEU A 1064 11.60 33.76 -11.10
C LEU A 1064 11.18 35.13 -10.61
N ALA A 1065 11.42 36.19 -11.41
CA ALA A 1065 10.93 37.54 -11.12
C ALA A 1065 9.39 37.59 -11.10
N ARG A 1066 8.73 36.70 -11.84
CA ARG A 1066 7.28 36.53 -11.87
C ARG A 1066 6.74 35.55 -10.82
N ASN A 1067 7.61 34.92 -10.02
CA ASN A 1067 7.21 33.97 -8.98
C ASN A 1067 6.66 34.72 -7.74
N PRO A 1068 5.40 34.50 -7.34
CA PRO A 1068 4.76 35.21 -6.22
C PRO A 1068 5.48 35.06 -4.87
N GLU A 1069 6.24 33.97 -4.66
CA GLU A 1069 7.01 33.77 -3.42
C GLU A 1069 8.22 34.71 -3.30
N PHE A 1070 8.81 35.13 -4.44
CA PHE A 1070 9.88 36.13 -4.45
C PHE A 1070 9.32 37.55 -4.23
N LEU A 1071 8.08 37.81 -4.66
CA LEU A 1071 7.38 39.08 -4.43
C LEU A 1071 6.94 39.26 -2.97
N GLN A 1072 6.81 38.17 -2.19
CA GLN A 1072 6.57 38.26 -0.74
C GLN A 1072 7.76 38.84 0.03
N VAL A 1073 8.97 38.83 -0.55
CA VAL A 1073 10.19 39.41 0.02
C VAL A 1073 10.10 40.94 0.12
N ALA A 1074 9.38 41.61 -0.78
CA ALA A 1074 9.15 43.06 -0.71
C ALA A 1074 8.38 43.46 0.58
N ASN A 1075 7.63 42.52 1.17
CA ASN A 1075 6.82 42.72 2.36
C ASN A 1075 7.50 42.23 3.66
N GLN A 1076 8.76 41.76 3.60
CA GLN A 1076 9.50 41.29 4.77
C GLN A 1076 10.12 42.45 5.59
N PRO A 1077 10.54 42.24 6.85
CA PRO A 1077 11.23 43.27 7.65
C PRO A 1077 12.49 43.82 6.96
N PHE A 1078 12.89 45.05 7.29
CA PHE A 1078 14.02 45.75 6.63
C PHE A 1078 15.34 44.96 6.69
N GLU A 1079 15.60 44.30 7.82
CA GLU A 1079 16.81 43.48 8.03
C GLU A 1079 16.86 42.24 7.11
N GLU A 1080 15.70 41.68 6.75
CA GLU A 1080 15.62 40.57 5.79
C GLU A 1080 15.74 41.08 4.35
N ARG A 1081 15.29 42.32 4.06
CA ARG A 1081 15.43 42.98 2.75
C ARG A 1081 16.87 43.36 2.41
N GLU A 1082 17.70 43.75 3.39
CA GLU A 1082 19.11 44.08 3.16
C GLU A 1082 19.91 42.92 2.54
N ILE A 1083 19.59 41.67 2.91
CA ILE A 1083 20.24 40.47 2.37
C ILE A 1083 19.99 40.34 0.87
N TYR A 1084 18.77 40.63 0.43
CA TYR A 1084 18.39 40.57 -0.98
C TYR A 1084 18.90 41.80 -1.77
N ILE A 1085 18.93 42.99 -1.16
CA ILE A 1085 19.53 44.19 -1.75
C ILE A 1085 21.03 43.97 -1.97
N GLY A 1086 21.75 43.37 -1.02
CA GLY A 1086 23.15 43.00 -1.16
C GLY A 1086 23.40 41.98 -2.29
N GLN A 1087 22.48 41.02 -2.48
CA GLN A 1087 22.53 40.08 -3.59
C GLN A 1087 22.31 40.76 -4.95
N ILE A 1088 21.34 41.67 -5.04
CA ILE A 1088 21.05 42.43 -6.27
C ILE A 1088 22.23 43.32 -6.64
N LEU A 1089 22.83 44.03 -5.68
CA LEU A 1089 24.01 44.87 -5.90
C LEU A 1089 25.24 44.05 -6.33
N SER A 1090 25.40 42.83 -5.78
CA SER A 1090 26.47 41.90 -6.19
C SER A 1090 26.29 41.39 -7.63
N ILE A 1091 25.04 41.16 -8.05
CA ILE A 1091 24.70 40.77 -9.43
C ILE A 1091 24.94 41.93 -10.39
N MET A 1092 24.54 43.15 -10.03
CA MET A 1092 24.81 44.36 -10.82
C MET A 1092 26.32 44.61 -11.00
N GLY A 1093 27.09 44.48 -9.91
CA GLY A 1093 28.54 44.59 -9.96
C GLY A 1093 29.24 43.49 -10.78
N GLY A 1094 28.69 42.27 -10.78
CA GLY A 1094 29.25 41.13 -11.52
C GLY A 1094 28.90 41.08 -13.02
N THR A 1095 27.81 41.75 -13.42
CA THR A 1095 27.33 41.77 -14.82
C THR A 1095 27.65 43.06 -15.57
N GLY A 1096 28.17 44.07 -14.87
CA GLY A 1096 28.43 45.40 -15.43
C GLY A 1096 27.18 46.24 -15.65
N LEU A 1097 26.02 45.77 -15.17
CA LEU A 1097 24.74 46.46 -15.31
C LEU A 1097 24.62 47.60 -14.28
N THR A 1098 24.40 48.81 -14.77
CA THR A 1098 24.15 49.99 -13.95
C THR A 1098 22.68 50.10 -13.55
N PHE A 1099 22.40 50.81 -12.44
CA PHE A 1099 21.03 51.08 -12.02
C PHE A 1099 20.24 51.87 -13.08
N GLU A 1100 20.92 52.73 -13.83
CA GLU A 1100 20.37 53.50 -14.94
C GLU A 1100 19.99 52.61 -16.12
N GLU A 1101 20.75 51.57 -16.45
CA GLU A 1101 20.40 50.62 -17.51
C GLU A 1101 19.20 49.74 -17.14
N ILE A 1102 19.10 49.32 -15.87
CA ILE A 1102 17.94 48.57 -15.36
C ILE A 1102 16.70 49.46 -15.33
N SER A 1103 16.84 50.70 -14.87
CA SER A 1103 15.75 51.68 -14.92
C SER A 1103 15.34 52.00 -16.35
N ALA A 1104 16.29 52.21 -17.27
CA ALA A 1104 16.01 52.46 -18.68
C ALA A 1104 15.29 51.26 -19.33
N TYR A 1105 15.70 50.02 -19.01
CA TYR A 1105 15.03 48.82 -19.50
C TYR A 1105 13.60 48.68 -18.93
N ALA A 1106 13.42 48.91 -17.63
CA ALA A 1106 12.10 48.89 -16.97
C ALA A 1106 11.16 50.00 -17.51
N LEU A 1107 11.71 51.18 -17.79
CA LEU A 1107 10.97 52.32 -18.38
C LEU A 1107 10.70 52.11 -19.88
N SER A 1108 11.57 51.38 -20.60
CA SER A 1108 11.37 51.04 -22.03
C SER A 1108 10.32 49.95 -22.27
N LYS A 1109 9.93 49.21 -21.22
CA LYS A 1109 8.85 48.22 -21.22
C LYS A 1109 7.86 48.51 -20.08
N PRO A 1110 6.97 49.51 -20.25
CA PRO A 1110 6.04 49.95 -19.20
C PRO A 1110 5.10 48.86 -18.70
N SER A 1111 4.84 47.81 -19.52
CA SER A 1111 4.05 46.64 -19.14
C SER A 1111 4.66 45.81 -18.00
N ALA A 1112 5.96 45.97 -17.70
CA ALA A 1112 6.59 45.36 -16.54
C ALA A 1112 6.36 46.15 -15.24
N LEU A 1113 5.93 47.42 -15.34
CA LEU A 1113 5.63 48.31 -14.20
C LEU A 1113 4.14 48.59 -14.03
N LEU A 1114 3.30 48.19 -15.00
CA LEU A 1114 1.84 48.29 -14.91
C LEU A 1114 1.28 47.19 -14.00
N LEU A 1115 1.29 47.46 -12.69
CA LEU A 1115 0.24 47.03 -11.80
C LEU A 1115 -1.09 47.59 -12.35
N ASN A 1116 -2.07 46.74 -12.60
CA ASN A 1116 -3.44 47.20 -12.86
C ASN A 1116 -3.97 47.89 -11.59
N HIS A 1117 -3.70 49.19 -11.51
CA HIS A 1117 -4.10 50.10 -10.43
C HIS A 1117 -4.87 51.31 -10.99
N GLN A 1118 -5.59 51.12 -12.11
CA GLN A 1118 -6.44 52.15 -12.73
C GLN A 1118 -7.77 51.56 -13.21
N ASP A 1119 -8.68 51.32 -12.27
CA ASP A 1119 -10.10 51.67 -12.47
C ASP A 1119 -10.60 52.60 -11.34
N SER A 1120 -9.70 53.15 -10.53
CA SER A 1120 -10.01 54.25 -9.60
C SER A 1120 -9.32 55.53 -10.07
N MET A 1121 -10.15 56.48 -10.50
CA MET A 1121 -9.90 57.92 -10.60
C MET A 1121 -9.39 58.46 -11.94
N ALA A 1122 -10.31 58.62 -12.90
CA ALA A 1122 -10.55 59.89 -13.58
C ALA A 1122 -11.93 59.83 -14.28
N GLY A 1123 -12.95 60.63 -13.93
CA GLY A 1123 -12.86 61.85 -13.16
C GLY A 1123 -14.17 62.39 -12.59
N ALA A 1124 -13.95 63.33 -11.67
CA ALA A 1124 -14.83 64.45 -11.42
C ALA A 1124 -14.67 65.46 -12.56
N ASN A 1125 -15.73 65.58 -13.36
CA ASN A 1125 -16.38 66.83 -13.78
C ASN A 1125 -17.75 66.50 -14.36
#